data_AF-H3AK56-F1
#
_entry.id   AF-H3AK56-F1
#
_cell.length_a   1.000
_cell.length_b   1.000
_cell.length_c   1.000
_cell.angle_alpha   90.00
_cell.angle_beta   90.00
_cell.angle_gamma   90.00
#
_symmetry.space_group_name_H-M   'P 1'
#
loop_
_entity.id
_entity.type
_entity.pdbx_description
1 polymer ?
#
loop_
_entity_poly.entity_id
_entity_poly.type
_entity_poly.pdbx_seq_one_letter_code
_entity_poly.pdbx_strand_id
1 'polypeptide(L)'
;TGKANNNVQWDEDSMEYTPANPVRIAFVLVVHGRASRQLQRMFKAIYHKDHFYYIHVDKRSNYLHRQVIQFATRYPNVRVTPWRMATIWGGASLLTTYLQSMKDLLEMRDWPWDFFINLSAADYPIRTNEQLVAFLSRHQDKNFLKSHGRDNARFIRKQGLDRLFLECDTHMWRLGDRKIPEGITVDGGSDWFILNRRFVEYVTYSNDDLVANMKRFYSYTLLPAESFFHTVLENSPHCESMVDNNLRITNWNRKLGCRCQYKHIVDWCGCSPNDFKPGDFHRFQQTARPTFFARKFEAVVNQEIIAQLDYYLYGSYPPGTLNLKAYWENMYDEADGVQSTSDTLLTMYHSFSRLGLRRAETSLHTDGNNSCRYFPMGHPVSIHLYFLADRFQGYLVKHHATNLATSKLETLETWVMPKKVFKIANPPSDFGRLQFSEIGVDWDAKERIFRNFGGLMGPMDEPVGMQKWGKGPNVTVTVVWVDPTNVIAATYDILIDSSAEFTHYKPPLNLPLRPGVWTIRILHHWVPIAETKFLITPLTFSNKQPIKQEEAMKLHSGPAKNAYMEQSFQGLNPVLNIPINAQQVDQAKRNAALTGSPLENWVDTLTGSVWSAVDVCAAGPTSCPVMQGCGQTVWSSLSPDPKSDLGLVKANGRVR
;
A
#
# COMPACT_ATOMS: atom_id res chain seq x y z
N THR A 1 15.00 42.73 -0.88
CA THR A 1 16.03 42.58 -1.94
C THR A 1 16.13 41.16 -2.50
N GLY A 2 15.49 40.15 -1.91
CA GLY A 2 15.44 38.79 -2.45
C GLY A 2 15.21 37.75 -1.35
N LYS A 3 15.41 36.48 -1.68
CA LYS A 3 15.26 35.34 -0.76
C LYS A 3 16.40 35.28 0.26
N ALA A 4 16.06 35.22 1.54
CA ALA A 4 17.04 34.89 2.58
C ALA A 4 17.37 33.40 2.53
N ASN A 5 18.64 33.05 2.29
CA ASN A 5 19.09 31.67 2.42
C ASN A 5 20.09 31.59 3.57
N ASN A 6 19.56 31.34 4.77
CA ASN A 6 20.43 31.12 5.92
C ASN A 6 21.02 29.72 5.84
N ASN A 7 22.34 29.65 5.67
CA ASN A 7 23.05 28.40 5.84
C ASN A 7 23.10 28.04 7.33
N VAL A 8 22.73 26.80 7.62
CA VAL A 8 22.93 26.21 8.96
C VAL A 8 24.32 25.60 8.99
N GLN A 9 25.13 25.97 9.99
CA GLN A 9 26.42 25.31 10.22
C GLN A 9 26.17 23.84 10.53
N TRP A 10 26.84 22.96 9.79
CA TRP A 10 26.73 21.52 9.93
C TRP A 10 28.09 20.96 10.32
N ASP A 11 28.17 20.51 11.57
CA ASP A 11 29.31 19.79 12.13
C ASP A 11 28.74 18.63 12.96
N GLU A 12 29.16 17.39 12.72
CA GLU A 12 28.56 16.23 13.39
C GLU A 12 28.81 16.25 14.90
N ASP A 13 29.97 16.75 15.34
CA ASP A 13 30.33 16.90 16.75
C ASP A 13 29.37 17.85 17.48
N SER A 14 28.74 18.76 16.74
CA SER A 14 27.78 19.71 17.30
C SER A 14 26.42 19.10 17.67
N MET A 15 26.22 17.79 17.45
CA MET A 15 24.99 17.08 17.76
C MET A 15 25.05 16.23 19.03
N GLU A 16 26.22 16.11 19.66
CA GLU A 16 26.40 15.35 20.90
C GLU A 16 26.13 16.17 22.17
N TYR A 17 25.81 17.46 22.02
CA TYR A 17 25.52 18.32 23.18
C TYR A 17 24.11 18.08 23.73
N THR A 18 23.99 18.10 25.06
CA THR A 18 22.70 18.07 25.75
C THR A 18 22.19 19.51 25.93
N PRO A 19 21.08 19.92 25.30
CA PRO A 19 20.57 21.29 25.44
C PRO A 19 20.01 21.53 26.86
N ALA A 20 20.36 22.67 27.45
CA ALA A 20 19.80 23.11 28.73
C ALA A 20 18.29 23.40 28.64
N ASN A 21 17.83 23.84 27.47
CA ASN A 21 16.41 24.06 27.16
C ASN A 21 16.02 23.23 25.91
N PRO A 22 15.68 21.94 26.06
CA PRO A 22 15.31 21.08 24.94
C PRO A 22 13.96 21.50 24.35
N VAL A 23 13.88 21.58 23.02
CA VAL A 23 12.61 21.86 22.33
C VAL A 23 11.64 20.69 22.46
N ARG A 24 10.35 21.02 22.51
CA ARG A 24 9.23 20.07 22.49
C ARG A 24 8.55 20.12 21.14
N ILE A 25 8.35 18.95 20.53
CA ILE A 25 7.91 18.86 19.14
C ILE A 25 6.44 18.44 19.07
N ALA A 26 5.63 19.13 18.27
CA ALA A 26 4.32 18.68 17.84
C ALA A 26 4.43 17.97 16.47
N PHE A 27 4.33 16.65 16.48
CA PHE A 27 4.24 15.83 15.28
C PHE A 27 2.80 15.77 14.80
N VAL A 28 2.54 16.22 13.57
CA VAL A 28 1.27 16.00 12.88
C VAL A 28 1.41 14.86 11.89
N LEU A 29 0.79 13.73 12.24
CA LEU A 29 0.80 12.53 11.41
C LEU A 29 -0.44 12.53 10.52
N VAL A 30 -0.27 12.69 9.21
CA VAL A 30 -1.36 12.63 8.22
C VAL A 30 -1.30 11.28 7.52
N VAL A 31 -2.22 10.37 7.90
CA VAL A 31 -2.13 8.95 7.54
C VAL A 31 -3.39 8.43 6.84
N HIS A 32 -3.21 7.44 5.97
CA HIS A 32 -4.28 6.74 5.25
C HIS A 32 -3.84 5.31 4.92
N GLY A 33 -4.78 4.50 4.41
CA GLY A 33 -4.49 3.14 3.95
C GLY A 33 -4.63 2.09 5.05
N ARG A 34 -3.84 1.00 4.95
CA ARG A 34 -4.01 -0.22 5.77
C ARG A 34 -2.81 -0.56 6.65
N ALA A 35 -1.67 0.10 6.46
CA ALA A 35 -0.37 -0.22 7.09
C ALA A 35 -0.27 0.21 8.58
N SER A 36 -1.22 -0.23 9.41
CA SER A 36 -1.31 0.12 10.84
C SER A 36 -0.07 -0.31 11.62
N ARG A 37 0.44 -1.52 11.40
CA ARG A 37 1.63 -2.03 12.10
C ARG A 37 2.90 -1.27 11.75
N GLN A 38 3.05 -0.85 10.48
CA GLN A 38 4.17 0.01 10.08
C GLN A 38 4.08 1.40 10.69
N LEU A 39 2.86 1.98 10.75
CA LEU A 39 2.63 3.25 11.46
C LEU A 39 3.01 3.12 12.95
N GLN A 40 2.60 2.06 13.63
CA GLN A 40 2.95 1.81 15.03
C GLN A 40 4.45 1.65 15.22
N ARG A 41 5.14 0.94 14.31
CA ARG A 41 6.60 0.80 14.34
C ARG A 41 7.32 2.14 14.18
N MET A 42 6.91 2.96 13.21
CA MET A 42 7.46 4.31 13.03
C MET A 42 7.15 5.21 14.25
N PHE A 43 5.92 5.18 14.75
CA PHE A 43 5.52 5.90 15.96
C PHE A 43 6.39 5.52 17.16
N LYS A 44 6.65 4.22 17.35
CA LYS A 44 7.56 3.70 18.40
C LYS A 44 8.97 4.30 18.28
N ALA A 45 9.49 4.46 17.07
CA ALA A 45 10.80 5.05 16.81
C ALA A 45 10.84 6.57 17.08
N ILE A 46 9.76 7.31 16.84
CA ILE A 46 9.73 8.77 17.07
C ILE A 46 9.19 9.16 18.46
N TYR A 47 8.63 8.23 19.23
CA TYR A 47 7.98 8.54 20.51
C TYR A 47 8.95 9.03 21.58
N HIS A 48 8.65 10.18 22.18
CA HIS A 48 9.20 10.61 23.46
C HIS A 48 8.10 11.26 24.31
N LYS A 49 8.14 11.06 25.62
CA LYS A 49 7.10 11.55 26.56
C LYS A 49 6.92 13.08 26.55
N ASP A 50 7.95 13.83 26.17
CA ASP A 50 7.95 15.30 26.21
C ASP A 50 7.44 15.94 24.90
N HIS A 51 7.30 15.16 23.84
CA HIS A 51 6.74 15.58 22.56
C HIS A 51 5.23 15.33 22.50
N PHE A 52 4.60 15.79 21.43
CA PHE A 52 3.16 15.68 21.21
C PHE A 52 2.86 15.10 19.84
N TYR A 53 1.80 14.30 19.75
CA TYR A 53 1.44 13.60 18.51
C TYR A 53 -0.02 13.84 18.20
N TYR A 54 -0.29 14.59 17.13
CA TYR A 54 -1.64 14.87 16.66
C TYR A 54 -1.89 14.15 15.33
N ILE A 55 -2.79 13.19 15.34
CA ILE A 55 -2.93 12.22 14.24
C ILE A 55 -4.22 12.51 13.49
N HIS A 56 -4.08 12.86 12.21
CA HIS A 56 -5.18 12.91 11.25
C HIS A 56 -5.22 11.60 10.47
N VAL A 57 -6.40 10.98 10.43
CA VAL A 57 -6.65 9.79 9.62
C VAL A 57 -7.69 10.10 8.56
N ASP A 58 -7.33 9.89 7.29
CA ASP A 58 -8.21 10.13 6.14
C ASP A 58 -9.61 9.53 6.37
N LYS A 59 -10.66 10.29 6.01
CA LYS A 59 -12.07 9.93 6.23
C LYS A 59 -12.45 8.55 5.65
N ARG A 60 -11.76 8.09 4.61
CA ARG A 60 -11.99 6.81 3.93
C ARG A 60 -11.28 5.63 4.61
N SER A 61 -10.32 5.89 5.50
CA SER A 61 -9.48 4.87 6.14
C SER A 61 -9.99 4.48 7.55
N ASN A 62 -11.21 3.96 7.64
CA ASN A 62 -11.87 3.69 8.93
C ASN A 62 -11.17 2.63 9.78
N TYR A 63 -10.69 1.53 9.19
CA TYR A 63 -9.86 0.54 9.90
C TYR A 63 -8.66 1.20 10.58
N LEU A 64 -7.86 1.98 9.83
CA LEU A 64 -6.68 2.64 10.38
C LEU A 64 -7.07 3.61 11.50
N HIS A 65 -8.19 4.32 11.35
CA HIS A 65 -8.70 5.21 12.39
C HIS A 65 -9.03 4.47 13.70
N ARG A 66 -9.68 3.29 13.61
CA ARG A 66 -9.93 2.45 14.79
C ARG A 66 -8.62 2.04 15.47
N GLN A 67 -7.62 1.62 14.69
CA GLN A 67 -6.30 1.25 15.22
C GLN A 67 -5.60 2.43 15.90
N VAL A 68 -5.66 3.61 15.28
CA VAL A 68 -5.06 4.85 15.82
C VAL A 68 -5.72 5.27 17.13
N ILE A 69 -7.05 5.26 17.21
CA ILE A 69 -7.77 5.55 18.47
C ILE A 69 -7.32 4.59 19.58
N GLN A 70 -7.26 3.29 19.29
CA GLN A 70 -6.92 2.28 20.30
C GLN A 70 -5.51 2.43 20.90
N PHE A 71 -4.53 2.96 20.16
CA PHE A 71 -3.22 3.23 20.75
C PHE A 71 -3.08 4.66 21.27
N ALA A 72 -3.78 5.64 20.71
CA ALA A 72 -3.78 7.01 21.22
C ALA A 72 -4.25 7.07 22.68
N THR A 73 -5.24 6.25 23.07
CA THR A 73 -5.74 6.19 24.46
C THR A 73 -4.70 5.71 25.47
N ARG A 74 -3.60 5.08 25.04
CA ARG A 74 -2.53 4.58 25.91
C ARG A 74 -1.53 5.66 26.32
N TYR A 75 -1.52 6.81 25.65
CA TYR A 75 -0.49 7.84 25.83
C TYR A 75 -1.14 9.24 26.00
N PRO A 76 -0.90 9.95 27.11
CA PRO A 76 -1.54 11.24 27.36
C PRO A 76 -1.11 12.35 26.40
N ASN A 77 0.04 12.20 25.74
CA ASN A 77 0.61 13.13 24.77
C ASN A 77 0.26 12.77 23.31
N VAL A 78 -0.77 11.94 23.09
CA VAL A 78 -1.25 11.55 21.76
C VAL A 78 -2.74 11.90 21.64
N ARG A 79 -3.11 12.61 20.58
CA ARG A 79 -4.49 12.99 20.27
C ARG A 79 -4.80 12.69 18.80
N VAL A 80 -6.06 12.43 18.51
CA VAL A 80 -6.56 12.20 17.15
C VAL A 80 -7.44 13.38 16.76
N THR A 81 -7.37 13.84 15.52
CA THR A 81 -8.24 14.93 15.05
C THR A 81 -9.71 14.48 15.13
N PRO A 82 -10.62 15.26 15.75
CA PRO A 82 -12.04 14.90 15.78
C PRO A 82 -12.68 15.06 14.39
N TRP A 83 -12.15 15.98 13.59
CA TRP A 83 -12.50 16.16 12.18
C TRP A 83 -11.59 15.29 11.30
N ARG A 84 -12.13 14.82 10.17
CA ARG A 84 -11.42 13.98 9.20
C ARG A 84 -11.81 14.39 7.79
N MET A 85 -10.82 14.69 6.96
CA MET A 85 -10.99 15.06 5.56
C MET A 85 -10.60 13.88 4.66
N ALA A 86 -11.15 13.81 3.45
CA ALA A 86 -10.68 12.90 2.41
C ALA A 86 -9.52 13.58 1.67
N THR A 87 -8.29 13.40 2.17
CA THR A 87 -7.09 14.07 1.67
C THR A 87 -6.56 13.36 0.43
N ILE A 88 -7.24 13.57 -0.70
CA ILE A 88 -6.85 13.02 -1.99
C ILE A 88 -5.47 13.54 -2.44
N TRP A 89 -4.79 12.78 -3.30
CA TRP A 89 -3.50 13.21 -3.85
C TRP A 89 -3.67 14.55 -4.58
N GLY A 90 -2.85 15.54 -4.24
CA GLY A 90 -2.93 16.89 -4.83
C GLY A 90 -4.09 17.77 -4.36
N GLY A 91 -4.99 17.25 -3.51
CA GLY A 91 -6.17 17.96 -3.03
C GLY A 91 -5.86 19.25 -2.27
N ALA A 92 -6.74 20.25 -2.42
CA ALA A 92 -6.75 21.47 -1.64
C ALA A 92 -6.91 21.20 -0.13
N SER A 93 -7.65 20.14 0.22
CA SER A 93 -7.96 19.69 1.58
C SER A 93 -6.74 19.33 2.43
N LEU A 94 -5.58 19.03 1.81
CA LEU A 94 -4.34 18.80 2.54
C LEU A 94 -3.85 20.08 3.24
N LEU A 95 -3.91 21.24 2.57
CA LEU A 95 -3.56 22.51 3.20
C LEU A 95 -4.57 22.86 4.31
N THR A 96 -5.87 22.66 4.04
CA THR A 96 -6.92 22.87 5.06
C THR A 96 -6.68 22.00 6.29
N THR A 97 -6.27 20.74 6.10
CA THR A 97 -5.88 19.83 7.19
C THR A 97 -4.72 20.40 8.00
N TYR A 98 -3.65 20.90 7.35
CA TYR A 98 -2.54 21.49 8.09
C TYR A 98 -2.95 22.75 8.84
N LEU A 99 -3.64 23.69 8.19
CA LEU A 99 -4.06 24.94 8.82
C LEU A 99 -5.01 24.71 10.02
N GLN A 100 -5.95 23.77 9.90
CA GLN A 100 -6.83 23.41 11.02
C GLN A 100 -6.04 22.75 12.16
N SER A 101 -5.13 21.82 11.85
CA SER A 101 -4.29 21.17 12.87
C SER A 101 -3.39 22.15 13.61
N MET A 102 -2.85 23.16 12.90
CA MET A 102 -2.05 24.23 13.48
C MET A 102 -2.87 25.06 14.45
N LYS A 103 -4.10 25.44 14.05
CA LYS A 103 -5.03 26.15 14.92
C LYS A 103 -5.36 25.34 16.18
N ASP A 104 -5.74 24.08 16.02
CA ASP A 104 -6.07 23.20 17.15
C ASP A 104 -4.90 23.08 18.12
N LEU A 105 -3.68 22.88 17.61
CA LEU A 105 -2.46 22.78 18.41
C LEU A 105 -2.10 24.07 19.16
N LEU A 106 -2.40 25.24 18.58
CA LEU A 106 -2.18 26.53 19.26
C LEU A 106 -3.19 26.76 20.40
N GLU A 107 -4.40 26.23 20.26
CA GLU A 107 -5.48 26.32 21.26
C GLU A 107 -5.32 25.30 22.41
N MET A 108 -4.55 24.22 22.20
CA MET A 108 -4.19 23.24 23.25
C MET A 108 -3.14 23.80 24.22
N ARG A 109 -3.59 24.58 25.21
CA ARG A 109 -2.71 25.24 26.20
C ARG A 109 -1.86 24.28 27.04
N ASP A 110 -2.30 23.03 27.19
CA ASP A 110 -1.58 22.00 27.93
C ASP A 110 -0.40 21.40 27.14
N TRP A 111 -0.28 21.72 25.85
CA TRP A 111 0.80 21.28 24.96
C TRP A 111 1.72 22.46 24.57
N PRO A 112 2.72 22.82 25.39
CA PRO A 112 3.68 23.87 25.04
C PRO A 112 4.75 23.31 24.08
N TRP A 113 4.43 23.28 22.78
CA TRP A 113 5.32 22.85 21.71
C TRP A 113 6.02 24.04 21.04
N ASP A 114 7.23 23.79 20.52
CA ASP A 114 8.10 24.79 19.87
C ASP A 114 8.16 24.62 18.35
N PHE A 115 8.04 23.38 17.88
CA PHE A 115 8.10 23.03 16.45
C PHE A 115 6.93 22.18 16.00
N PHE A 116 6.43 22.48 14.79
CA PHE A 116 5.51 21.67 14.03
C PHE A 116 6.28 20.80 13.02
N ILE A 117 6.07 19.49 13.02
CA ILE A 117 6.63 18.56 12.03
C ILE A 117 5.54 17.70 11.41
N ASN A 118 5.39 17.72 10.09
CA ASN A 118 4.48 16.81 9.39
C ASN A 118 5.17 15.51 8.93
N LEU A 119 4.51 14.37 9.13
CA LEU A 119 4.94 13.04 8.66
C LEU A 119 3.75 12.25 8.09
N SER A 120 4.03 11.36 7.13
CA SER A 120 3.08 10.33 6.69
C SER A 120 3.39 8.98 7.35
N ALA A 121 2.51 7.99 7.13
CA ALA A 121 2.78 6.60 7.54
C ALA A 121 3.95 5.94 6.77
N ALA A 122 4.46 6.59 5.73
CA ALA A 122 5.57 6.11 4.90
C ALA A 122 6.88 6.91 5.11
N ASP A 123 6.94 7.78 6.12
CA ASP A 123 8.17 8.41 6.59
C ASP A 123 8.85 7.51 7.63
N TYR A 124 10.17 7.66 7.82
CA TYR A 124 10.90 7.05 8.93
C TYR A 124 12.04 7.98 9.38
N PRO A 125 12.39 8.03 10.69
CA PRO A 125 13.58 8.75 11.14
C PRO A 125 14.86 8.08 10.61
N ILE A 126 15.89 8.89 10.31
CA ILE A 126 17.23 8.45 9.90
C ILE A 126 18.34 8.92 10.85
N ARG A 127 17.95 9.63 11.92
CA ARG A 127 18.78 10.08 13.04
C ARG A 127 17.97 9.90 14.32
N THR A 128 18.62 9.89 15.48
CA THR A 128 17.92 9.66 16.76
C THR A 128 17.09 10.88 17.18
N ASN A 129 16.19 10.68 18.14
CA ASN A 129 15.40 11.77 18.71
C ASN A 129 16.28 12.81 19.42
N GLU A 130 17.31 12.34 20.13
CA GLU A 130 18.26 13.17 20.87
C GLU A 130 19.00 14.12 19.92
N GLN A 131 19.46 13.57 18.79
CA GLN A 131 20.08 14.32 17.70
C GLN A 131 19.14 15.37 17.09
N LEU A 132 17.86 15.02 16.88
CA LEU A 132 16.86 15.95 16.37
C LEU A 132 16.61 17.10 17.34
N VAL A 133 16.43 16.80 18.63
CA VAL A 133 16.18 17.80 19.68
C VAL A 133 17.37 18.72 19.83
N ALA A 134 18.60 18.20 19.89
CA ALA A 134 19.81 19.00 19.96
C ALA A 134 19.91 19.98 18.76
N PHE A 135 19.69 19.48 17.53
CA PHE A 135 19.75 20.31 16.34
C PHE A 135 18.69 21.42 16.32
N LEU A 136 17.44 21.10 16.67
CA LEU A 136 16.35 22.05 16.66
C LEU A 136 16.44 23.07 17.81
N SER A 137 16.92 22.66 18.99
CA SER A 137 17.20 23.57 20.11
C SER A 137 18.22 24.64 19.75
N ARG A 138 19.22 24.32 18.94
CA ARG A 138 20.21 25.31 18.46
C ARG A 138 19.62 26.29 17.43
N HIS A 139 18.55 25.90 16.74
CA HIS A 139 17.98 26.65 15.61
C HIS A 139 16.49 26.96 15.80
N GLN A 140 16.07 27.22 17.05
CA GLN A 140 14.66 27.40 17.44
C GLN A 140 13.93 28.49 16.62
N ASP A 141 14.63 29.53 16.19
CA ASP A 141 14.07 30.66 15.46
C ASP A 141 14.03 30.45 13.93
N LYS A 142 14.37 29.26 13.43
CA LYS A 142 14.43 28.95 11.99
C LYS A 142 13.23 28.13 11.51
N ASN A 143 12.91 28.27 10.22
CA ASN A 143 11.90 27.51 9.50
C ASN A 143 12.55 26.73 8.36
N PHE A 144 12.28 25.43 8.29
CA PHE A 144 12.96 24.48 7.41
C PHE A 144 12.03 24.05 6.27
N LEU A 145 12.17 24.71 5.13
CA LEU A 145 11.41 24.46 3.90
C LEU A 145 12.40 24.16 2.77
N LYS A 146 12.03 23.28 1.83
CA LYS A 146 12.89 23.00 0.68
C LYS A 146 12.24 23.48 -0.60
N SER A 147 12.91 24.40 -1.28
CA SER A 147 12.48 24.92 -2.57
C SER A 147 12.95 24.04 -3.73
N HIS A 148 12.31 24.23 -4.89
CA HIS A 148 12.57 23.43 -6.08
C HIS A 148 13.96 23.67 -6.69
N GLY A 149 14.59 24.82 -6.41
CA GLY A 149 15.97 25.16 -6.78
C GLY A 149 16.24 25.21 -8.29
N ARG A 150 15.24 25.58 -9.10
CA ARG A 150 15.29 25.61 -10.57
C ARG A 150 14.68 26.91 -11.11
N ASP A 151 14.44 26.99 -12.41
CA ASP A 151 13.68 28.09 -13.03
C ASP A 151 12.26 28.19 -12.45
N ASN A 152 11.93 29.35 -11.85
CA ASN A 152 10.66 29.56 -11.14
C ASN A 152 9.46 29.60 -12.09
N ALA A 153 9.61 30.22 -13.27
CA ALA A 153 8.52 30.27 -14.25
C ALA A 153 8.11 28.86 -14.72
N ARG A 154 9.09 27.95 -14.89
CA ARG A 154 8.83 26.54 -15.18
C ARG A 154 8.22 25.81 -13.99
N PHE A 155 8.58 26.13 -12.75
CA PHE A 155 7.95 25.56 -11.56
C PHE A 155 6.45 25.90 -11.53
N ILE A 156 6.09 27.19 -11.64
CA ILE A 156 4.71 27.68 -11.69
C ILE A 156 3.88 26.90 -12.73
N ARG A 157 4.38 26.80 -13.97
CA ARG A 157 3.68 26.08 -15.05
C ARG A 157 3.56 24.58 -14.79
N LYS A 158 4.55 23.94 -14.16
CA LYS A 158 4.53 22.49 -13.89
C LYS A 158 3.63 22.11 -12.73
N GLN A 159 3.54 22.98 -11.72
CA GLN A 159 2.64 22.82 -10.58
C GLN A 159 1.19 23.18 -10.94
N GLY A 160 0.97 23.87 -12.07
CA GLY A 160 -0.35 24.38 -12.42
C GLY A 160 -0.80 25.52 -11.51
N LEU A 161 0.14 26.30 -10.94
CA LEU A 161 -0.19 27.44 -10.07
C LEU A 161 -0.92 28.55 -10.84
N ASP A 162 -0.71 28.63 -12.15
CA ASP A 162 -1.41 29.49 -13.12
C ASP A 162 -2.78 28.92 -13.56
N ARG A 163 -3.26 27.84 -12.94
CA ARG A 163 -4.57 27.23 -13.19
C ARG A 163 -5.43 27.28 -11.94
N LEU A 164 -6.74 27.42 -12.14
CA LEU A 164 -7.73 27.34 -11.09
C LEU A 164 -8.21 25.89 -10.94
N PHE A 165 -8.17 25.38 -9.71
CA PHE A 165 -8.70 24.05 -9.38
C PHE A 165 -9.80 24.13 -8.32
N LEU A 166 -10.71 23.15 -8.33
CA LEU A 166 -11.72 22.97 -7.30
C LEU A 166 -11.69 21.51 -6.83
N GLU A 167 -11.59 21.31 -5.52
CA GLU A 167 -11.80 19.99 -4.92
C GLU A 167 -13.29 19.75 -4.69
N CYS A 168 -13.86 18.76 -5.36
CA CYS A 168 -15.25 18.34 -5.18
C CYS A 168 -15.40 16.85 -5.52
N ASP A 169 -16.27 16.12 -4.82
CA ASP A 169 -16.52 14.68 -5.04
C ASP A 169 -15.26 13.81 -5.05
N THR A 170 -14.31 14.11 -4.15
CA THR A 170 -13.01 13.44 -4.05
C THR A 170 -12.17 13.49 -5.34
N HIS A 171 -12.35 14.55 -6.15
CA HIS A 171 -11.58 14.83 -7.36
C HIS A 171 -11.11 16.29 -7.39
N MET A 172 -9.95 16.56 -8.04
CA MET A 172 -9.48 17.92 -8.33
C MET A 172 -9.78 18.31 -9.77
N TRP A 173 -10.83 19.11 -9.94
CA TRP A 173 -11.30 19.61 -11.23
C TRP A 173 -10.50 20.83 -11.66
N ARG A 174 -9.97 20.84 -12.89
CA ARG A 174 -9.33 22.02 -13.46
C ARG A 174 -10.35 22.90 -14.17
N LEU A 175 -10.57 24.11 -13.66
CA LEU A 175 -11.64 25.00 -14.13
C LEU A 175 -11.20 26.01 -15.19
N GLY A 176 -9.91 26.30 -15.30
CA GLY A 176 -9.38 27.25 -16.28
C GLY A 176 -8.11 27.93 -15.81
N ASP A 177 -7.79 29.04 -16.45
CA ASP A 177 -6.55 29.78 -16.23
C ASP A 177 -6.77 30.90 -15.20
N ARG A 178 -5.71 31.26 -14.47
CA ARG A 178 -5.70 32.40 -13.55
C ARG A 178 -4.35 33.10 -13.57
N LYS A 179 -4.33 34.38 -13.19
CA LYS A 179 -3.10 35.16 -13.05
C LYS A 179 -2.42 34.87 -11.71
N ILE A 180 -1.09 34.91 -11.70
CA ILE A 180 -0.30 34.94 -10.47
C ILE A 180 -0.41 36.35 -9.87
N PRO A 181 -0.69 36.50 -8.56
CA PRO A 181 -0.79 37.81 -7.93
C PRO A 181 0.50 38.62 -8.06
N GLU A 182 0.36 39.91 -8.38
CA GLU A 182 1.49 40.84 -8.47
C GLU A 182 1.93 41.31 -7.07
N GLY A 183 3.17 41.80 -6.96
CA GLY A 183 3.71 42.36 -5.71
C GLY A 183 4.25 41.33 -4.71
N ILE A 184 4.16 40.03 -4.99
CA ILE A 184 4.72 38.95 -4.16
C ILE A 184 5.67 38.06 -4.96
N THR A 185 6.58 37.40 -4.25
CA THR A 185 7.43 36.34 -4.82
C THR A 185 6.78 34.98 -4.56
N VAL A 186 6.39 34.27 -5.62
CA VAL A 186 5.90 32.89 -5.51
C VAL A 186 7.09 31.93 -5.55
N ASP A 187 7.15 31.03 -4.59
CA ASP A 187 8.10 29.91 -4.56
C ASP A 187 7.41 28.63 -4.03
N GLY A 188 8.07 27.50 -4.17
CA GLY A 188 7.64 26.23 -3.62
C GLY A 188 8.64 25.10 -3.81
N GLY A 189 8.26 23.90 -3.38
CA GLY A 189 9.07 22.70 -3.49
C GLY A 189 8.42 21.56 -2.73
N SER A 190 9.06 21.10 -1.66
CA SER A 190 8.50 19.99 -0.86
C SER A 190 7.42 20.48 0.09
N ASP A 191 6.33 19.72 0.20
CA ASP A 191 5.28 19.83 1.22
C ASP A 191 5.65 19.20 2.58
N TRP A 192 6.88 18.73 2.74
CA TRP A 192 7.41 18.19 4.00
C TRP A 192 8.33 19.22 4.61
N PHE A 193 8.06 19.64 5.85
CA PHE A 193 8.71 20.79 6.46
C PHE A 193 8.78 20.68 7.98
N ILE A 194 9.51 21.63 8.58
CA ILE A 194 9.53 21.88 10.02
C ILE A 194 9.37 23.38 10.23
N LEU A 195 8.32 23.78 10.95
CA LEU A 195 8.00 25.19 11.19
C LEU A 195 8.03 25.49 12.69
N ASN A 196 8.62 26.62 13.08
CA ASN A 196 8.59 27.04 14.47
C ASN A 196 7.21 27.60 14.86
N ARG A 197 6.90 27.58 16.16
CA ARG A 197 5.62 28.03 16.71
C ARG A 197 5.28 29.45 16.28
N ARG A 198 6.25 30.37 16.32
CA ARG A 198 6.05 31.79 15.99
C ARG A 198 5.53 32.00 14.57
N PHE A 199 6.07 31.27 13.59
CA PHE A 199 5.57 31.35 12.21
C PHE A 199 4.20 30.69 12.06
N VAL A 200 3.95 29.59 12.77
CA VAL A 200 2.63 28.94 12.78
C VAL A 200 1.55 29.85 13.40
N GLU A 201 1.87 30.59 14.46
CA GLU A 201 1.01 31.63 15.05
C GLU A 201 0.69 32.73 14.05
N TYR A 202 1.70 33.24 13.33
CA TYR A 202 1.52 34.24 12.27
C TYR A 202 0.59 33.74 11.16
N VAL A 203 0.84 32.54 10.61
CA VAL A 203 -0.01 31.95 9.54
C VAL A 203 -1.44 31.72 10.02
N THR A 204 -1.63 31.37 11.30
CA THR A 204 -2.95 31.06 11.85
C THR A 204 -3.76 32.32 12.10
N TYR A 205 -3.19 33.29 12.83
CA TYR A 205 -3.92 34.41 13.42
C TYR A 205 -3.69 35.77 12.76
N SER A 206 -2.69 35.92 11.87
CA SER A 206 -2.53 37.18 11.15
C SER A 206 -3.73 37.45 10.24
N ASN A 207 -4.19 38.70 10.26
CA ASN A 207 -5.22 39.23 9.38
C ASN A 207 -4.63 40.22 8.35
N ASP A 208 -3.31 40.22 8.15
CA ASP A 208 -2.70 41.03 7.10
C ASP A 208 -3.12 40.57 5.69
N ASP A 209 -2.90 41.46 4.72
CA ASP A 209 -3.30 41.23 3.33
C ASP A 209 -2.61 40.00 2.72
N LEU A 210 -1.38 39.69 3.11
CA LEU A 210 -0.64 38.55 2.57
C LEU A 210 -1.31 37.24 2.97
N VAL A 211 -1.52 37.01 4.27
CA VAL A 211 -2.06 35.75 4.78
C VAL A 211 -3.51 35.57 4.34
N ALA A 212 -4.34 36.61 4.38
CA ALA A 212 -5.73 36.54 3.95
C ALA A 212 -5.86 36.19 2.45
N ASN A 213 -5.10 36.87 1.59
CA ASN A 213 -5.16 36.61 0.15
C ASN A 213 -4.52 35.27 -0.23
N MET A 214 -3.43 34.85 0.43
CA MET A 214 -2.82 33.54 0.19
C MET A 214 -3.74 32.40 0.61
N LYS A 215 -4.41 32.48 1.77
CA LYS A 215 -5.42 31.47 2.15
C LYS A 215 -6.49 31.34 1.07
N ARG A 216 -7.01 32.45 0.54
CA ARG A 216 -8.01 32.45 -0.55
C ARG A 216 -7.46 31.86 -1.86
N PHE A 217 -6.26 32.26 -2.29
CA PHE A 217 -5.64 31.76 -3.52
C PHE A 217 -5.41 30.25 -3.46
N TYR A 218 -4.91 29.76 -2.32
CA TYR A 218 -4.55 28.36 -2.14
C TYR A 218 -5.74 27.42 -1.86
N SER A 219 -6.92 27.94 -1.49
CA SER A 219 -8.17 27.15 -1.46
C SER A 219 -8.57 26.56 -2.81
N TYR A 220 -8.08 27.14 -3.92
CA TYR A 220 -8.39 26.72 -5.28
C TYR A 220 -7.13 26.32 -6.08
N THR A 221 -6.17 25.71 -5.39
CA THR A 221 -4.85 25.38 -5.93
C THR A 221 -4.57 23.88 -5.83
N LEU A 222 -4.02 23.30 -6.89
CA LEU A 222 -3.47 21.94 -6.88
C LEU A 222 -2.17 21.89 -6.07
N LEU A 223 -1.96 20.83 -5.28
CA LEU A 223 -0.75 20.65 -4.45
C LEU A 223 -0.43 21.89 -3.60
N PRO A 224 -1.40 22.47 -2.87
CA PRO A 224 -1.23 23.79 -2.26
C PRO A 224 -0.13 23.83 -1.19
N ALA A 225 0.05 22.74 -0.45
CA ALA A 225 1.07 22.64 0.60
C ALA A 225 2.51 22.66 0.06
N GLU A 226 2.72 22.40 -1.24
CA GLU A 226 4.04 22.46 -1.88
C GLU A 226 4.50 23.91 -2.16
N SER A 227 3.67 24.94 -1.95
CA SER A 227 4.05 26.34 -2.24
C SER A 227 3.44 27.39 -1.32
N PHE A 228 2.33 27.09 -0.62
CA PHE A 228 1.68 28.02 0.32
C PHE A 228 2.66 28.52 1.39
N PHE A 229 3.32 27.60 2.11
CA PHE A 229 4.19 27.97 3.24
C PHE A 229 5.45 28.70 2.78
N HIS A 230 6.02 28.33 1.63
CA HIS A 230 7.16 29.04 1.03
C HIS A 230 6.79 30.46 0.65
N THR A 231 5.69 30.62 -0.10
CA THR A 231 5.20 31.92 -0.56
C THR A 231 4.86 32.83 0.61
N VAL A 232 4.15 32.31 1.63
CA VAL A 232 3.83 33.12 2.82
C VAL A 232 5.12 33.48 3.58
N LEU A 233 6.02 32.53 3.84
CA LEU A 233 7.22 32.81 4.62
C LEU A 233 8.12 33.87 3.96
N GLU A 234 8.40 33.72 2.66
CA GLU A 234 9.31 34.60 1.93
C GLU A 234 8.81 36.05 1.80
N ASN A 235 7.49 36.25 1.85
CA ASN A 235 6.88 37.58 1.76
C ASN A 235 6.44 38.13 3.14
N SER A 236 6.64 37.39 4.22
CA SER A 236 6.25 37.78 5.57
C SER A 236 7.37 38.52 6.34
N PRO A 237 7.06 39.14 7.49
CA PRO A 237 8.07 39.63 8.43
C PRO A 237 9.05 38.55 8.95
N HIS A 238 8.78 37.26 8.67
CA HIS A 238 9.60 36.13 9.09
C HIS A 238 10.54 35.61 7.98
N CYS A 239 10.67 36.30 6.85
CA CYS A 239 11.44 35.83 5.70
C CYS A 239 12.91 35.47 6.05
N GLU A 240 13.55 36.21 6.96
CA GLU A 240 14.92 35.95 7.45
C GLU A 240 15.05 34.70 8.34
N SER A 241 13.97 33.98 8.62
CA SER A 241 14.02 32.70 9.35
C SER A 241 14.13 31.48 8.44
N MET A 242 13.98 31.64 7.12
CA MET A 242 13.99 30.52 6.18
C MET A 242 15.38 29.88 6.08
N VAL A 243 15.39 28.55 6.06
CA VAL A 243 16.53 27.69 5.71
C VAL A 243 16.09 26.82 4.54
N ASP A 244 16.79 26.87 3.40
CA ASP A 244 16.46 26.07 2.19
C ASP A 244 16.90 24.59 2.30
N ASN A 245 16.49 23.96 3.39
CA ASN A 245 16.63 22.53 3.66
C ASN A 245 15.49 22.12 4.59
N ASN A 246 14.62 21.20 4.13
CA ASN A 246 13.53 20.67 4.94
C ASN A 246 13.92 19.49 5.85
N LEU A 247 15.22 19.16 5.87
CA LEU A 247 15.79 18.08 6.69
C LEU A 247 15.29 16.68 6.30
N ARG A 248 14.84 16.50 5.05
CA ARG A 248 14.36 15.22 4.51
C ARG A 248 15.26 14.65 3.41
N ILE A 249 15.26 13.33 3.28
CA ILE A 249 15.67 12.62 2.06
C ILE A 249 14.43 12.05 1.38
N THR A 250 14.08 12.59 0.22
CA THR A 250 12.95 12.10 -0.59
C THR A 250 13.48 11.30 -1.79
N ASN A 251 13.08 10.03 -1.90
CA ASN A 251 13.60 9.11 -2.92
C ASN A 251 13.00 9.31 -4.33
N TRP A 252 13.31 10.44 -4.95
CA TRP A 252 12.83 10.75 -6.30
C TRP A 252 13.58 9.95 -7.38
N ASN A 253 12.90 9.01 -8.04
CA ASN A 253 13.34 8.45 -9.32
C ASN A 253 12.27 8.70 -10.41
N ARG A 254 12.45 9.80 -11.16
CA ARG A 254 11.44 10.26 -12.12
C ARG A 254 11.18 9.28 -13.28
N LYS A 255 12.13 8.39 -13.61
CA LYS A 255 11.93 7.36 -14.65
C LYS A 255 10.84 6.36 -14.26
N LEU A 256 10.58 6.20 -12.97
CA LEU A 256 9.58 5.27 -12.44
C LEU A 256 8.40 6.02 -11.82
N GLY A 257 8.65 7.08 -11.05
CA GLY A 257 7.64 7.78 -10.26
C GLY A 257 6.73 8.75 -11.02
N CYS A 258 7.08 9.14 -12.25
CA CYS A 258 6.31 10.08 -13.08
C CYS A 258 5.57 9.37 -14.21
N ARG A 259 4.47 8.67 -13.90
CA ARG A 259 3.67 7.89 -14.87
C ARG A 259 2.28 8.46 -15.08
N CYS A 260 2.00 9.64 -14.54
CA CYS A 260 0.67 10.25 -14.55
C CYS A 260 -0.41 9.30 -14.00
N GLN A 261 -0.05 8.55 -12.95
CA GLN A 261 -0.88 7.52 -12.33
C GLN A 261 -2.12 8.08 -11.60
N TYR A 262 -2.20 9.40 -11.41
CA TYR A 262 -3.26 10.07 -10.66
C TYR A 262 -4.34 10.73 -11.54
N LYS A 263 -4.36 10.48 -12.86
CA LYS A 263 -5.35 11.10 -13.78
C LYS A 263 -6.82 10.89 -13.40
N HIS A 264 -7.12 9.82 -12.68
CA HIS A 264 -8.47 9.48 -12.23
C HIS A 264 -8.87 10.18 -10.92
N ILE A 265 -7.94 10.92 -10.29
CA ILE A 265 -8.14 11.67 -9.03
C ILE A 265 -7.98 13.19 -9.27
N VAL A 266 -7.15 13.57 -10.24
CA VAL A 266 -6.86 14.97 -10.55
C VAL A 266 -6.76 15.20 -12.05
N ASP A 267 -7.15 16.38 -12.51
CA ASP A 267 -7.00 16.83 -13.90
C ASP A 267 -5.56 17.33 -14.20
N TRP A 268 -4.56 16.57 -13.75
CA TRP A 268 -3.13 16.91 -13.91
C TRP A 268 -2.23 15.67 -13.88
N CYS A 269 -0.98 15.82 -14.32
CA CYS A 269 0.02 14.76 -14.20
C CYS A 269 0.95 14.99 -13.02
N GLY A 270 0.92 14.03 -12.09
CA GLY A 270 1.79 14.00 -10.91
C GLY A 270 2.99 13.07 -11.02
N CYS A 271 3.90 13.23 -10.07
CA CYS A 271 4.95 12.27 -9.76
C CYS A 271 4.89 11.92 -8.27
N SER A 272 5.39 10.73 -7.91
CA SER A 272 5.59 10.34 -6.51
C SER A 272 6.97 9.73 -6.28
N PRO A 273 7.55 9.88 -5.07
CA PRO A 273 8.81 9.22 -4.72
C PRO A 273 8.67 7.69 -4.71
N ASN A 274 9.78 7.02 -4.98
CA ASN A 274 9.91 5.57 -4.88
C ASN A 274 10.10 5.12 -3.43
N ASP A 275 9.85 3.85 -3.18
CA ASP A 275 10.18 3.24 -1.90
C ASP A 275 11.69 2.92 -1.83
N PHE A 276 12.29 3.09 -0.66
CA PHE A 276 13.68 2.70 -0.42
C PHE A 276 13.86 1.19 -0.45
N LYS A 277 15.07 0.75 -0.80
CA LYS A 277 15.49 -0.66 -0.85
C LYS A 277 16.80 -0.86 -0.06
N PRO A 278 17.23 -2.09 0.23
CA PRO A 278 18.46 -2.35 1.00
C PRO A 278 19.70 -1.64 0.43
N GLY A 279 19.81 -1.57 -0.90
CA GLY A 279 20.92 -0.87 -1.58
C GLY A 279 20.97 0.64 -1.33
N ASP A 280 19.89 1.25 -0.84
CA ASP A 280 19.84 2.69 -0.53
C ASP A 280 20.38 3.04 0.85
N PHE A 281 20.68 2.07 1.72
CA PHE A 281 21.02 2.32 3.13
C PHE A 281 22.15 3.36 3.32
N HIS A 282 23.19 3.30 2.49
CA HIS A 282 24.32 4.23 2.51
C HIS A 282 23.89 5.72 2.38
N ARG A 283 22.75 5.99 1.75
CA ARG A 283 22.24 7.36 1.55
C ARG A 283 21.76 7.99 2.86
N PHE A 284 21.43 7.20 3.87
CA PHE A 284 21.01 7.70 5.20
C PHE A 284 22.20 8.16 6.05
N GLN A 285 23.41 7.73 5.70
CA GLN A 285 24.66 8.06 6.40
C GLN A 285 25.38 9.27 5.79
N GLN A 286 24.77 9.93 4.80
CA GLN A 286 25.35 11.12 4.17
C GLN A 286 25.47 12.28 5.17
N THR A 287 26.55 13.05 5.06
CA THR A 287 26.87 14.19 5.91
C THR A 287 26.96 15.51 5.12
N ALA A 288 26.54 15.53 3.85
CA ALA A 288 26.62 16.73 3.01
C ALA A 288 25.65 17.84 3.46
N ARG A 289 24.55 17.46 4.12
CA ARG A 289 23.60 18.39 4.76
C ARG A 289 22.87 17.70 5.92
N PRO A 290 22.37 18.43 6.92
CA PRO A 290 21.55 17.85 7.98
C PRO A 290 20.25 17.25 7.42
N THR A 291 19.95 16.02 7.82
CA THR A 291 18.72 15.31 7.49
C THR A 291 18.33 14.36 8.62
N PHE A 292 17.04 14.36 8.99
CA PHE A 292 16.52 13.60 10.14
C PHE A 292 15.42 12.61 9.79
N PHE A 293 14.76 12.78 8.64
CA PHE A 293 13.73 11.86 8.16
C PHE A 293 13.94 11.52 6.68
N ALA A 294 13.39 10.38 6.25
CA ALA A 294 13.37 9.99 4.85
C ALA A 294 12.03 9.39 4.43
N ARG A 295 11.73 9.43 3.12
CA ARG A 295 10.54 8.79 2.52
C ARG A 295 10.78 8.36 1.05
N LYS A 296 10.12 7.30 0.56
CA LYS A 296 9.05 6.51 1.21
C LYS A 296 9.51 5.12 1.67
N PHE A 297 8.82 4.59 2.67
CA PHE A 297 8.96 3.22 3.15
C PHE A 297 7.59 2.52 3.15
N GLU A 298 7.48 1.38 2.48
CA GLU A 298 6.28 0.55 2.45
C GLU A 298 6.67 -0.89 2.80
N ALA A 299 6.16 -1.41 3.91
CA ALA A 299 6.57 -2.74 4.41
C ALA A 299 6.13 -3.90 3.50
N VAL A 300 5.03 -3.72 2.73
CA VAL A 300 4.61 -4.67 1.67
C VAL A 300 5.51 -4.65 0.43
N VAL A 301 6.40 -3.65 0.31
CA VAL A 301 7.30 -3.47 -0.84
C VAL A 301 8.74 -3.87 -0.48
N ASN A 302 9.24 -3.42 0.68
CA ASN A 302 10.49 -3.87 1.27
C ASN A 302 10.56 -3.49 2.77
N GLN A 303 10.46 -4.47 3.66
CA GLN A 303 10.60 -4.29 5.09
C GLN A 303 12.07 -4.41 5.54
N GLU A 304 12.94 -5.08 4.77
CA GLU A 304 14.35 -5.25 5.14
C GLU A 304 15.05 -3.91 5.41
N ILE A 305 14.91 -2.92 4.52
CA ILE A 305 15.52 -1.60 4.72
C ILE A 305 15.00 -0.87 5.96
N ILE A 306 13.72 -1.07 6.31
CA ILE A 306 13.11 -0.51 7.51
C ILE A 306 13.74 -1.13 8.75
N ALA A 307 13.96 -2.45 8.73
CA ALA A 307 14.61 -3.15 9.83
C ALA A 307 16.09 -2.75 9.98
N GLN A 308 16.84 -2.69 8.89
CA GLN A 308 18.23 -2.22 8.91
C GLN A 308 18.34 -0.82 9.52
N LEU A 309 17.46 0.10 9.12
CA LEU A 309 17.42 1.46 9.64
C LEU A 309 17.04 1.53 11.13
N ASP A 310 16.03 0.78 11.56
CA ASP A 310 15.63 0.75 12.98
C ASP A 310 16.74 0.20 13.88
N TYR A 311 17.41 -0.87 13.46
CA TYR A 311 18.49 -1.49 14.23
C TYR A 311 19.74 -0.63 14.26
N TYR A 312 20.02 0.09 13.17
CA TYR A 312 21.11 1.06 13.13
C TYR A 312 20.89 2.20 14.13
N LEU A 313 19.67 2.71 14.26
CA LEU A 313 19.36 3.83 15.16
C LEU A 313 19.23 3.44 16.63
N TYR A 314 18.66 2.26 16.92
CA TYR A 314 18.21 1.90 18.27
C TYR A 314 18.71 0.53 18.75
N GLY A 315 19.68 -0.05 18.05
CA GLY A 315 20.23 -1.37 18.36
C GLY A 315 19.31 -2.53 17.97
N SER A 316 19.85 -3.74 18.03
CA SER A 316 19.09 -4.97 17.73
C SER A 316 18.08 -5.28 18.84
N TYR A 317 17.00 -5.97 18.49
CA TYR A 317 16.11 -6.59 19.47
C TYR A 317 16.82 -7.75 20.18
N PRO A 318 16.40 -8.13 21.39
CA PRO A 318 16.97 -9.27 22.11
C PRO A 318 16.95 -10.57 21.28
N PRO A 319 17.97 -11.44 21.42
CA PRO A 319 17.96 -12.76 20.79
C PRO A 319 16.68 -13.54 21.13
N GLY A 320 16.12 -14.26 20.15
CA GLY A 320 14.87 -15.01 20.33
C GLY A 320 13.59 -14.18 20.18
N THR A 321 13.68 -12.86 19.92
CA THR A 321 12.50 -12.05 19.60
C THR A 321 11.84 -12.58 18.32
N LEU A 322 10.58 -12.99 18.44
CA LEU A 322 9.82 -13.59 17.36
C LEU A 322 9.47 -12.58 16.27
N ASN A 323 9.19 -13.08 15.06
CA ASN A 323 8.47 -12.36 14.01
C ASN A 323 9.11 -11.05 13.50
N LEU A 324 10.40 -10.83 13.74
CA LEU A 324 11.11 -9.64 13.26
C LEU A 324 11.14 -9.51 11.73
N LYS A 325 11.11 -10.63 11.00
CA LYS A 325 11.08 -10.69 9.53
C LYS A 325 9.67 -10.81 8.95
N ALA A 326 8.66 -10.97 9.79
CA ALA A 326 7.27 -11.11 9.36
C ALA A 326 6.60 -9.74 9.23
N TYR A 327 5.57 -9.62 8.40
CA TYR A 327 4.71 -8.44 8.33
C TYR A 327 3.27 -8.84 8.04
N TRP A 328 2.33 -8.17 8.71
CA TRP A 328 0.90 -8.38 8.55
C TRP A 328 0.20 -7.07 8.23
N GLU A 329 -0.64 -7.10 7.21
CA GLU A 329 -1.45 -5.94 6.82
C GLU A 329 -2.89 -6.35 6.60
N ASN A 330 -3.81 -5.73 7.36
CA ASN A 330 -5.22 -6.05 7.28
C ASN A 330 -5.83 -5.42 6.01
N MET A 331 -6.43 -6.25 5.16
CA MET A 331 -7.11 -5.81 3.93
C MET A 331 -8.63 -5.73 4.09
N TYR A 332 -9.19 -6.41 5.07
CA TYR A 332 -10.62 -6.41 5.38
C TYR A 332 -10.83 -6.61 6.89
N ASP A 333 -11.80 -5.89 7.43
CA ASP A 333 -12.18 -5.92 8.84
C ASP A 333 -13.71 -5.84 8.93
N GLU A 334 -14.33 -6.74 9.70
CA GLU A 334 -15.78 -6.91 9.80
C GLU A 334 -16.53 -5.60 10.07
N ALA A 335 -15.94 -4.71 10.87
CA ALA A 335 -16.54 -3.42 11.23
C ALA A 335 -16.72 -2.47 10.03
N ASP A 336 -16.04 -2.70 8.90
CA ASP A 336 -16.27 -1.95 7.65
C ASP A 336 -17.42 -2.56 6.81
N GLY A 337 -17.92 -3.75 7.18
CA GLY A 337 -19.02 -4.46 6.52
C GLY A 337 -18.65 -5.06 5.17
N VAL A 338 -19.41 -6.06 4.71
CA VAL A 338 -19.17 -6.72 3.40
C VAL A 338 -19.34 -5.80 2.20
N GLN A 339 -20.01 -4.66 2.36
CA GLN A 339 -20.16 -3.67 1.29
C GLN A 339 -18.84 -2.99 0.92
N SER A 340 -17.84 -3.03 1.81
CA SER A 340 -16.49 -2.47 1.56
C SER A 340 -15.60 -3.35 0.68
N THR A 341 -15.99 -4.60 0.41
CA THR A 341 -15.23 -5.54 -0.44
C THR A 341 -15.90 -5.72 -1.81
N SER A 342 -15.23 -6.34 -2.78
CA SER A 342 -15.84 -6.75 -4.05
C SER A 342 -16.48 -8.15 -3.95
N ASP A 343 -17.34 -8.51 -4.90
CA ASP A 343 -17.93 -9.86 -4.96
C ASP A 343 -16.88 -10.94 -5.24
N THR A 344 -15.84 -10.62 -6.04
CA THR A 344 -14.67 -11.46 -6.28
C THR A 344 -13.94 -11.78 -4.98
N LEU A 345 -13.57 -10.75 -4.22
CA LEU A 345 -12.83 -10.93 -2.97
C LEU A 345 -13.67 -11.65 -1.92
N LEU A 346 -14.96 -11.31 -1.80
CA LEU A 346 -15.87 -12.00 -0.88
C LEU A 346 -15.96 -13.50 -1.22
N THR A 347 -16.19 -13.84 -2.49
CA THR A 347 -16.22 -15.24 -2.94
C THR A 347 -14.93 -15.99 -2.58
N MET A 348 -13.77 -15.39 -2.86
CA MET A 348 -12.46 -16.00 -2.59
C MET A 348 -12.21 -16.18 -1.10
N TYR A 349 -12.51 -15.17 -0.27
CA TYR A 349 -12.31 -15.26 1.19
C TYR A 349 -13.19 -16.33 1.82
N HIS A 350 -14.43 -16.50 1.35
CA HIS A 350 -15.29 -17.62 1.76
C HIS A 350 -14.69 -18.98 1.36
N SER A 351 -14.19 -19.10 0.13
CA SER A 351 -13.53 -20.33 -0.35
C SER A 351 -12.27 -20.65 0.48
N PHE A 352 -11.49 -19.64 0.86
CA PHE A 352 -10.32 -19.80 1.72
C PHE A 352 -10.68 -20.29 3.13
N SER A 353 -11.74 -19.75 3.74
CA SER A 353 -12.25 -20.26 5.02
C SER A 353 -12.60 -21.75 4.92
N ARG A 354 -13.37 -22.14 3.90
CA ARG A 354 -13.76 -23.56 3.68
C ARG A 354 -12.57 -24.46 3.37
N LEU A 355 -11.54 -23.96 2.68
CA LEU A 355 -10.30 -24.70 2.45
C LEU A 355 -9.57 -25.01 3.78
N GLY A 356 -9.59 -24.07 4.72
CA GLY A 356 -9.11 -24.27 6.09
C GLY A 356 -9.91 -25.32 6.86
N LEU A 357 -11.24 -25.24 6.83
CA LEU A 357 -12.11 -26.22 7.51
C LEU A 357 -11.87 -27.64 7.00
N ARG A 358 -11.74 -27.83 5.68
CA ARG A 358 -11.38 -29.12 5.09
C ARG A 358 -10.02 -29.62 5.56
N ARG A 359 -9.03 -28.72 5.67
CA ARG A 359 -7.71 -29.07 6.23
C ARG A 359 -7.84 -29.57 7.67
N ALA A 360 -8.58 -28.85 8.53
CA ALA A 360 -8.78 -29.23 9.92
C ALA A 360 -9.37 -30.65 10.03
N GLU A 361 -10.40 -30.95 9.24
CA GLU A 361 -11.01 -32.29 9.18
C GLU A 361 -10.00 -33.37 8.78
N THR A 362 -9.20 -33.12 7.73
CA THR A 362 -8.21 -34.09 7.23
C THR A 362 -6.98 -34.25 8.12
N SER A 363 -6.71 -33.30 9.02
CA SER A 363 -5.53 -33.32 9.90
C SER A 363 -5.67 -34.26 11.09
N LEU A 364 -6.90 -34.64 11.45
CA LEU A 364 -7.17 -35.60 12.51
C LEU A 364 -7.31 -37.01 11.92
N HIS A 365 -6.34 -37.87 12.22
CA HIS A 365 -6.44 -39.29 11.92
C HIS A 365 -7.15 -40.01 13.08
N THR A 366 -8.39 -40.43 12.85
CA THR A 366 -9.18 -41.19 13.84
C THR A 366 -10.15 -42.13 13.14
N ASP A 367 -10.37 -43.31 13.74
CA ASP A 367 -11.38 -44.28 13.29
C ASP A 367 -12.77 -43.98 13.90
N GLY A 368 -12.84 -43.04 14.85
CA GLY A 368 -14.06 -42.63 15.56
C GLY A 368 -14.70 -41.34 15.02
N ASN A 369 -15.50 -40.67 15.85
CA ASN A 369 -16.10 -39.39 15.47
C ASN A 369 -15.03 -38.29 15.34
N ASN A 370 -14.92 -37.68 14.17
CA ASN A 370 -13.93 -36.65 13.89
C ASN A 370 -14.35 -35.32 14.55
N SER A 371 -13.68 -34.95 15.64
CA SER A 371 -13.93 -33.71 16.39
C SER A 371 -13.35 -32.45 15.76
N CYS A 372 -12.78 -32.55 14.55
CA CYS A 372 -12.28 -31.45 13.74
C CYS A 372 -13.17 -31.19 12.51
N ARG A 373 -14.43 -31.64 12.53
CA ARG A 373 -15.44 -31.31 11.52
C ARG A 373 -16.14 -30.01 11.88
N TYR A 374 -16.29 -29.12 10.90
CA TYR A 374 -16.81 -27.78 11.11
C TYR A 374 -17.86 -27.40 10.06
N PHE A 375 -18.82 -26.59 10.47
CA PHE A 375 -19.75 -25.90 9.58
C PHE A 375 -19.47 -24.39 9.59
N PRO A 376 -19.22 -23.75 8.43
CA PRO A 376 -18.89 -22.32 8.37
C PRO A 376 -20.08 -21.46 8.79
N MET A 377 -19.82 -20.37 9.53
CA MET A 377 -20.85 -19.45 10.02
C MET A 377 -20.54 -18.00 9.60
N GLY A 378 -21.53 -17.34 9.01
CA GLY A 378 -21.44 -15.91 8.67
C GLY A 378 -20.42 -15.59 7.57
N HIS A 379 -19.84 -14.40 7.63
CA HIS A 379 -18.80 -13.94 6.72
C HIS A 379 -17.42 -13.98 7.41
N PRO A 380 -16.31 -13.91 6.64
CA PRO A 380 -14.99 -13.70 7.22
C PRO A 380 -14.99 -12.47 8.16
N VAL A 381 -14.25 -12.57 9.26
CA VAL A 381 -14.14 -11.52 10.29
C VAL A 381 -13.02 -10.54 9.93
N SER A 382 -11.88 -11.06 9.48
CA SER A 382 -10.77 -10.23 9.02
C SER A 382 -9.87 -10.98 8.04
N ILE A 383 -9.21 -10.22 7.18
CA ILE A 383 -8.26 -10.74 6.19
C ILE A 383 -6.95 -9.99 6.31
N HIS A 384 -5.85 -10.72 6.47
CA HIS A 384 -4.50 -10.15 6.47
C HIS A 384 -3.68 -10.66 5.29
N LEU A 385 -2.92 -9.78 4.66
CA LEU A 385 -1.73 -10.18 3.91
C LEU A 385 -0.67 -10.62 4.91
N TYR A 386 0.01 -11.73 4.62
CA TYR A 386 1.14 -12.20 5.40
C TYR A 386 2.41 -12.21 4.55
N PHE A 387 3.45 -11.54 5.02
CA PHE A 387 4.77 -11.53 4.41
C PHE A 387 5.80 -12.09 5.39
N LEU A 388 6.80 -12.79 4.86
CA LEU A 388 7.94 -13.28 5.62
C LEU A 388 9.22 -13.07 4.80
N ALA A 389 10.13 -12.25 5.32
CA ALA A 389 11.37 -11.84 4.65
C ALA A 389 11.09 -11.30 3.24
N ASP A 390 10.24 -10.27 3.14
CA ASP A 390 9.84 -9.57 1.91
C ASP A 390 9.22 -10.47 0.83
N ARG A 391 8.76 -11.67 1.20
CA ARG A 391 8.03 -12.58 0.30
C ARG A 391 6.59 -12.73 0.78
N PHE A 392 5.65 -12.55 -0.13
CA PHE A 392 4.24 -12.81 0.10
C PHE A 392 4.02 -14.30 0.40
N GLN A 393 3.40 -14.58 1.54
CA GLN A 393 3.09 -15.93 2.01
C GLN A 393 1.60 -16.29 1.82
N GLY A 394 0.78 -15.35 1.36
CA GLY A 394 -0.65 -15.54 1.15
C GLY A 394 -1.52 -14.76 2.14
N TYR A 395 -2.72 -15.28 2.39
CA TYR A 395 -3.73 -14.62 3.22
C TYR A 395 -3.95 -15.37 4.53
N LEU A 396 -4.22 -14.61 5.59
CA LEU A 396 -4.75 -15.11 6.84
C LEU A 396 -6.22 -14.71 6.92
N VAL A 397 -7.10 -15.70 7.04
CA VAL A 397 -8.55 -15.51 7.04
C VAL A 397 -9.08 -15.89 8.40
N LYS A 398 -9.52 -14.89 9.18
CA LYS A 398 -10.21 -15.12 10.45
C LYS A 398 -11.69 -15.33 10.18
N HIS A 399 -12.28 -16.40 10.71
CA HIS A 399 -13.68 -16.75 10.47
C HIS A 399 -14.30 -17.51 11.65
N HIS A 400 -15.63 -17.59 11.65
CA HIS A 400 -16.40 -18.35 12.62
C HIS A 400 -16.87 -19.67 12.02
N ALA A 401 -16.84 -20.73 12.82
CA ALA A 401 -17.36 -22.03 12.43
C ALA A 401 -17.88 -22.81 13.64
N THR A 402 -18.95 -23.57 13.45
CA THR A 402 -19.49 -24.46 14.47
C THR A 402 -18.77 -25.80 14.41
N ASN A 403 -18.13 -26.21 15.50
CA ASN A 403 -17.59 -27.56 15.65
C ASN A 403 -18.74 -28.56 15.73
N LEU A 404 -18.80 -29.52 14.80
CA LEU A 404 -19.92 -30.45 14.67
C LEU A 404 -19.94 -31.56 15.72
N ALA A 405 -18.83 -31.83 16.40
CA ALA A 405 -18.80 -32.82 17.47
C ALA A 405 -19.34 -32.27 18.80
N THR A 406 -19.14 -30.97 19.06
CA THR A 406 -19.57 -30.32 20.31
C THR A 406 -20.70 -29.32 20.15
N SER A 407 -21.10 -29.01 18.91
CA SER A 407 -22.09 -27.98 18.56
C SER A 407 -21.77 -26.59 19.11
N LYS A 408 -20.48 -26.29 19.30
CA LYS A 408 -20.00 -24.99 19.80
C LYS A 408 -19.44 -24.13 18.68
N LEU A 409 -19.71 -22.82 18.75
CA LEU A 409 -19.11 -21.84 17.85
C LEU A 409 -17.65 -21.61 18.26
N GLU A 410 -16.74 -21.78 17.31
CA GLU A 410 -15.31 -21.51 17.46
C GLU A 410 -14.88 -20.40 16.49
N THR A 411 -13.84 -19.65 16.85
CA THR A 411 -13.22 -18.64 15.98
C THR A 411 -11.85 -19.13 15.58
N LEU A 412 -11.64 -19.25 14.27
CA LEU A 412 -10.44 -19.82 13.68
C LEU A 412 -9.72 -18.76 12.82
N GLU A 413 -8.43 -18.98 12.58
CA GLU A 413 -7.69 -18.29 11.54
C GLU A 413 -7.05 -19.32 10.61
N THR A 414 -7.23 -19.16 9.31
CA THR A 414 -6.68 -20.05 8.28
C THR A 414 -5.61 -19.32 7.49
N TRP A 415 -4.42 -19.91 7.38
CA TRP A 415 -3.38 -19.46 6.47
C TRP A 415 -3.52 -20.20 5.13
N VAL A 416 -3.80 -19.45 4.07
CA VAL A 416 -3.77 -19.95 2.68
C VAL A 416 -2.61 -19.36 1.91
N MET A 417 -1.91 -20.18 1.13
CA MET A 417 -0.77 -19.78 0.30
C MET A 417 -1.00 -20.18 -1.16
N PRO A 418 -0.64 -19.33 -2.15
CA PRO A 418 -0.76 -19.71 -3.55
C PRO A 418 0.30 -20.76 -3.90
N LYS A 419 -0.08 -21.75 -4.70
CA LYS A 419 0.86 -22.74 -5.23
C LYS A 419 1.74 -22.09 -6.28
N LYS A 420 2.97 -22.59 -6.42
CA LYS A 420 3.88 -22.15 -7.49
C LYS A 420 3.37 -22.63 -8.84
N VAL A 421 3.05 -21.70 -9.73
CA VAL A 421 2.47 -21.97 -11.05
C VAL A 421 3.42 -21.64 -12.21
N PHE A 422 4.40 -20.75 -11.99
CA PHE A 422 5.41 -20.42 -12.99
C PHE A 422 6.39 -21.58 -13.17
N LYS A 423 6.61 -21.97 -14.41
CA LYS A 423 7.52 -23.04 -14.81
C LYS A 423 8.33 -22.58 -16.02
N ILE A 424 9.64 -22.81 -15.98
CA ILE A 424 10.52 -22.66 -17.14
C ILE A 424 10.61 -24.04 -17.82
N ALA A 425 10.30 -24.10 -19.10
CA ALA A 425 10.55 -25.28 -19.93
C ALA A 425 12.02 -25.23 -20.36
N ASN A 426 12.76 -26.35 -20.22
CA ASN A 426 14.19 -26.47 -20.53
C ASN A 426 14.59 -25.62 -21.75
N PRO A 427 15.09 -24.38 -21.53
CA PRO A 427 15.24 -23.46 -22.63
C PRO A 427 16.45 -23.89 -23.46
N PRO A 428 16.49 -23.58 -24.76
CA PRO A 428 17.73 -23.67 -25.53
C PRO A 428 18.86 -22.93 -24.78
N SER A 429 20.11 -23.39 -24.89
CA SER A 429 21.29 -22.80 -24.21
C SER A 429 21.40 -21.28 -24.37
N ASP A 430 20.80 -20.75 -25.43
CA ASP A 430 20.94 -19.38 -25.89
C ASP A 430 19.83 -18.45 -25.33
N PHE A 431 18.85 -19.00 -24.58
CA PHE A 431 17.73 -18.23 -24.02
C PHE A 431 17.72 -18.31 -22.48
N GLY A 432 18.29 -17.29 -21.82
CA GLY A 432 18.41 -17.24 -20.35
C GLY A 432 17.92 -15.95 -19.68
N ARG A 433 17.30 -15.02 -20.44
CA ARG A 433 16.92 -13.70 -19.88
C ARG A 433 15.65 -13.74 -19.05
N LEU A 434 14.66 -14.58 -19.36
CA LEU A 434 13.40 -14.61 -18.62
C LEU A 434 13.63 -15.14 -17.20
N GLN A 435 13.31 -14.32 -16.20
CA GLN A 435 13.46 -14.68 -14.79
C GLN A 435 12.14 -15.09 -14.14
N PHE A 436 11.04 -14.42 -14.53
CA PHE A 436 9.73 -14.60 -13.92
C PHE A 436 8.62 -14.11 -14.83
N SER A 437 7.43 -14.69 -14.71
CA SER A 437 6.21 -14.18 -15.32
C SER A 437 5.01 -14.36 -14.40
N GLU A 438 4.19 -13.31 -14.33
CA GLU A 438 3.06 -13.22 -13.42
C GLU A 438 1.90 -12.51 -14.10
N ILE A 439 0.68 -12.93 -13.76
CA ILE A 439 -0.57 -12.35 -14.24
C ILE A 439 -1.32 -11.77 -13.05
N GLY A 440 -1.79 -10.55 -13.18
CA GLY A 440 -2.53 -9.88 -12.11
C GLY A 440 -3.27 -8.64 -12.60
N VAL A 441 -3.77 -7.87 -11.65
CA VAL A 441 -4.42 -6.56 -11.85
C VAL A 441 -3.77 -5.53 -10.93
N ASP A 442 -4.04 -4.25 -11.17
CA ASP A 442 -3.47 -3.13 -10.40
C ASP A 442 -1.93 -3.11 -10.43
N TRP A 443 -1.36 -3.11 -11.64
CA TRP A 443 0.08 -2.97 -11.85
C TRP A 443 0.57 -1.58 -11.38
N ASP A 444 1.45 -1.59 -10.38
CA ASP A 444 2.18 -0.40 -9.94
C ASP A 444 3.45 -0.25 -10.77
N ALA A 445 3.42 0.63 -11.78
CA ALA A 445 4.58 0.88 -12.63
C ALA A 445 5.77 1.54 -11.91
N LYS A 446 5.55 2.19 -10.76
CA LYS A 446 6.60 2.86 -9.97
C LYS A 446 7.40 1.82 -9.19
N GLU A 447 6.71 0.91 -8.50
CA GLU A 447 7.34 -0.14 -7.69
C GLU A 447 7.53 -1.48 -8.42
N ARG A 448 6.96 -1.61 -9.63
CA ARG A 448 7.05 -2.79 -10.51
C ARG A 448 6.51 -4.06 -9.85
N ILE A 449 5.34 -3.95 -9.24
CA ILE A 449 4.60 -5.02 -8.56
C ILE A 449 3.10 -4.91 -8.82
N PHE A 450 2.35 -6.00 -8.68
CA PHE A 450 0.88 -5.94 -8.61
C PHE A 450 0.43 -5.61 -7.19
N ARG A 451 -0.49 -4.65 -7.03
CA ARG A 451 -1.08 -4.30 -5.72
C ARG A 451 -2.18 -5.27 -5.28
N ASN A 452 -2.77 -6.02 -6.22
CA ASN A 452 -3.51 -7.24 -5.93
C ASN A 452 -2.53 -8.41 -5.69
N PHE A 453 -1.93 -8.46 -4.51
CA PHE A 453 -0.85 -9.41 -4.16
C PHE A 453 -1.21 -10.89 -4.36
N GLY A 454 -2.49 -11.26 -4.19
CA GLY A 454 -2.97 -12.62 -4.39
C GLY A 454 -3.35 -12.96 -5.83
N GLY A 455 -3.35 -11.99 -6.75
CA GLY A 455 -3.89 -12.20 -8.10
C GLY A 455 -5.36 -12.67 -8.07
N LEU A 456 -6.14 -12.21 -7.10
CA LEU A 456 -7.54 -12.61 -6.94
C LEU A 456 -8.40 -11.91 -8.01
N MET A 457 -8.90 -12.67 -8.97
CA MET A 457 -9.64 -12.14 -10.12
C MET A 457 -10.96 -12.88 -10.35
N GLY A 458 -11.96 -12.15 -10.83
CA GLY A 458 -13.28 -12.61 -11.24
C GLY A 458 -13.51 -12.42 -12.75
N PRO A 459 -14.70 -12.78 -13.26
CA PRO A 459 -14.96 -12.83 -14.70
C PRO A 459 -14.95 -11.47 -15.40
N MET A 460 -15.09 -10.37 -14.65
CA MET A 460 -15.12 -9.01 -15.19
C MET A 460 -13.78 -8.27 -15.07
N ASP A 461 -12.76 -8.90 -14.49
CA ASP A 461 -11.44 -8.30 -14.38
C ASP A 461 -10.69 -8.32 -15.71
N GLU A 462 -9.82 -7.33 -15.91
CA GLU A 462 -8.98 -7.19 -17.11
C GLU A 462 -7.51 -7.50 -16.77
N PRO A 463 -7.06 -8.76 -16.91
CA PRO A 463 -5.75 -9.19 -16.47
C PRO A 463 -4.61 -8.57 -17.27
N VAL A 464 -3.51 -8.27 -16.58
CA VAL A 464 -2.27 -7.77 -17.15
C VAL A 464 -1.21 -8.86 -17.05
N GLY A 465 -0.53 -9.16 -18.15
CA GLY A 465 0.61 -10.06 -18.15
C GLY A 465 1.92 -9.31 -17.96
N MET A 466 2.72 -9.72 -16.98
CA MET A 466 4.04 -9.15 -16.69
C MET A 466 5.14 -10.19 -16.84
N GLN A 467 6.30 -9.75 -17.35
CA GLN A 467 7.52 -10.55 -17.46
C GLN A 467 8.71 -9.77 -16.89
N LYS A 468 9.56 -10.48 -16.15
CA LYS A 468 10.81 -9.96 -15.60
C LYS A 468 12.01 -10.55 -16.36
N TRP A 469 12.95 -9.69 -16.69
CA TRP A 469 14.09 -10.00 -17.55
C TRP A 469 15.41 -9.68 -16.86
N GLY A 470 16.41 -10.55 -17.09
CA GLY A 470 17.82 -10.26 -16.85
C GLY A 470 18.43 -9.44 -17.99
N LYS A 471 19.67 -9.01 -17.80
CA LYS A 471 20.46 -8.34 -18.84
C LYS A 471 20.82 -9.31 -19.96
N GLY A 472 20.91 -8.82 -21.20
CA GLY A 472 21.33 -9.61 -22.36
C GLY A 472 20.99 -8.90 -23.68
N PRO A 473 21.24 -9.51 -24.84
CA PRO A 473 20.91 -8.92 -26.14
C PRO A 473 19.40 -8.77 -26.35
N ASN A 474 19.01 -7.95 -27.32
CA ASN A 474 17.62 -7.79 -27.73
C ASN A 474 17.05 -9.14 -28.17
N VAL A 475 15.83 -9.46 -27.76
CA VAL A 475 15.15 -10.70 -28.14
C VAL A 475 13.66 -10.46 -28.30
N THR A 476 13.02 -11.15 -29.24
CA THR A 476 11.57 -11.11 -29.41
C THR A 476 10.97 -12.41 -28.89
N VAL A 477 9.91 -12.32 -28.11
CA VAL A 477 9.16 -13.51 -27.65
C VAL A 477 7.69 -13.40 -28.02
N THR A 478 7.05 -14.55 -28.22
CA THR A 478 5.61 -14.65 -28.43
C THR A 478 4.92 -15.00 -27.13
N VAL A 479 3.87 -14.25 -26.77
CA VAL A 479 3.03 -14.52 -25.60
C VAL A 479 1.67 -15.02 -26.06
N VAL A 480 1.23 -16.16 -25.53
CA VAL A 480 -0.03 -16.82 -25.89
C VAL A 480 -0.91 -16.97 -24.65
N TRP A 481 -2.14 -16.48 -24.75
CA TRP A 481 -3.16 -16.56 -23.70
C TRP A 481 -4.14 -17.68 -24.00
N VAL A 482 -4.26 -18.66 -23.11
CA VAL A 482 -5.08 -19.86 -23.29
C VAL A 482 -6.11 -19.94 -22.17
N ASP A 483 -7.37 -20.05 -22.55
CA ASP A 483 -8.49 -20.15 -21.61
C ASP A 483 -8.64 -21.58 -21.02
N PRO A 484 -9.51 -21.78 -20.01
CA PRO A 484 -9.67 -23.07 -19.33
C PRO A 484 -10.21 -24.21 -20.21
N THR A 485 -10.69 -23.88 -21.41
CA THR A 485 -11.22 -24.83 -22.41
C THR A 485 -10.33 -24.93 -23.65
N ASN A 486 -9.07 -24.48 -23.54
CA ASN A 486 -8.07 -24.50 -24.61
C ASN A 486 -8.36 -23.56 -25.80
N VAL A 487 -9.22 -22.56 -25.62
CA VAL A 487 -9.38 -21.48 -26.61
C VAL A 487 -8.20 -20.52 -26.47
N ILE A 488 -7.50 -20.25 -27.59
CA ILE A 488 -6.46 -19.23 -27.64
C ILE A 488 -7.14 -17.86 -27.70
N ALA A 489 -7.04 -17.09 -26.62
CA ALA A 489 -7.72 -15.82 -26.45
C ALA A 489 -6.95 -14.65 -27.08
N ALA A 490 -5.62 -14.68 -27.01
CA ALA A 490 -4.75 -13.67 -27.61
C ALA A 490 -3.36 -14.25 -27.90
N THR A 491 -2.71 -13.75 -28.95
CA THR A 491 -1.28 -13.96 -29.23
C THR A 491 -0.66 -12.64 -29.66
N TYR A 492 0.56 -12.37 -29.20
CA TYR A 492 1.30 -11.19 -29.62
C TYR A 492 2.80 -11.36 -29.37
N ASP A 493 3.61 -10.71 -30.19
CA ASP A 493 5.05 -10.65 -30.01
C ASP A 493 5.44 -9.39 -29.25
N ILE A 494 6.46 -9.52 -28.39
CA ILE A 494 7.06 -8.39 -27.67
C ILE A 494 8.56 -8.37 -27.91
N LEU A 495 9.07 -7.19 -28.28
CA LEU A 495 10.50 -6.92 -28.33
C LEU A 495 11.02 -6.60 -26.93
N ILE A 496 12.03 -7.34 -26.49
CA ILE A 496 12.69 -7.16 -25.20
C ILE A 496 14.04 -6.50 -25.43
N ASP A 497 14.12 -5.19 -25.17
CA ASP A 497 15.38 -4.45 -25.26
C ASP A 497 16.44 -4.98 -24.28
N SER A 498 17.71 -4.74 -24.62
CA SER A 498 18.85 -5.21 -23.83
C SER A 498 18.90 -4.67 -22.39
N SER A 499 18.34 -3.47 -22.19
CA SER A 499 18.20 -2.83 -20.88
C SER A 499 16.84 -3.03 -20.22
N ALA A 500 15.90 -3.72 -20.86
CA ALA A 500 14.58 -3.94 -20.28
C ALA A 500 14.68 -4.88 -19.07
N GLU A 501 14.18 -4.43 -17.92
CA GLU A 501 14.06 -5.25 -16.70
C GLU A 501 12.66 -5.86 -16.56
N PHE A 502 11.63 -5.13 -17.01
CA PHE A 502 10.23 -5.54 -16.92
C PHE A 502 9.48 -5.14 -18.18
N THR A 503 8.62 -6.03 -18.66
CA THR A 503 7.61 -5.75 -19.67
C THR A 503 6.24 -6.13 -19.13
N HIS A 504 5.21 -5.41 -19.54
CA HIS A 504 3.83 -5.75 -19.21
C HIS A 504 2.89 -5.32 -20.31
N TYR A 505 1.80 -6.05 -20.50
CA TYR A 505 0.77 -5.73 -21.47
C TYR A 505 -0.61 -6.22 -20.99
N LYS A 506 -1.64 -5.42 -21.26
CA LYS A 506 -3.03 -5.73 -20.98
C LYS A 506 -3.74 -6.03 -22.31
N PRO A 507 -3.96 -7.30 -22.68
CA PRO A 507 -4.68 -7.63 -23.91
C PRO A 507 -6.15 -7.19 -23.81
N PRO A 508 -6.75 -6.68 -24.90
CA PRO A 508 -8.15 -6.24 -24.92
C PRO A 508 -9.08 -7.44 -25.07
N LEU A 509 -9.20 -8.26 -24.01
CA LEU A 509 -10.05 -9.45 -24.01
C LEU A 509 -11.51 -9.07 -23.77
N ASN A 510 -12.42 -9.56 -24.61
CA ASN A 510 -13.86 -9.42 -24.40
C ASN A 510 -14.28 -10.10 -23.09
N LEU A 511 -15.18 -9.43 -22.36
CA LEU A 511 -15.72 -9.88 -21.08
C LEU A 511 -17.12 -10.52 -21.24
N PRO A 512 -17.56 -11.37 -20.29
CA PRO A 512 -16.79 -11.88 -19.15
C PRO A 512 -15.76 -12.94 -19.57
N LEU A 513 -14.65 -13.02 -18.86
CA LEU A 513 -13.67 -14.10 -18.99
C LEU A 513 -14.28 -15.41 -18.48
N ARG A 514 -14.07 -16.51 -19.22
CA ARG A 514 -14.52 -17.84 -18.77
C ARG A 514 -13.85 -18.22 -17.44
N PRO A 515 -14.61 -18.57 -16.38
CA PRO A 515 -14.03 -19.01 -15.13
C PRO A 515 -13.24 -20.31 -15.26
N GLY A 516 -12.18 -20.42 -14.45
CA GLY A 516 -11.28 -21.57 -14.44
C GLY A 516 -9.81 -21.15 -14.45
N VAL A 517 -8.92 -22.13 -14.58
CA VAL A 517 -7.48 -21.91 -14.59
C VAL A 517 -7.00 -21.62 -16.01
N TRP A 518 -6.62 -20.38 -16.26
CA TRP A 518 -6.01 -19.92 -17.49
C TRP A 518 -4.52 -20.25 -17.54
N THR A 519 -3.96 -20.37 -18.74
CA THR A 519 -2.53 -20.63 -18.95
C THR A 519 -1.94 -19.60 -19.90
N ILE A 520 -0.82 -19.01 -19.51
CA ILE A 520 -0.01 -18.12 -20.35
C ILE A 520 1.27 -18.85 -20.73
N ARG A 521 1.56 -18.90 -22.03
CA ARG A 521 2.79 -19.47 -22.56
C ARG A 521 3.65 -18.39 -23.18
N ILE A 522 4.96 -18.47 -22.92
CA ILE A 522 5.98 -17.63 -23.55
C ILE A 522 6.81 -18.53 -24.45
N LEU A 523 6.94 -18.14 -25.71
CA LEU A 523 7.65 -18.90 -26.74
C LEU A 523 8.73 -18.04 -27.39
N HIS A 524 9.77 -18.70 -27.90
CA HIS A 524 10.79 -18.11 -28.74
C HIS A 524 10.88 -18.93 -30.02
N HIS A 525 10.57 -18.35 -31.17
CA HIS A 525 10.47 -19.06 -32.46
C HIS A 525 9.65 -20.36 -32.35
N TRP A 526 8.46 -20.29 -31.73
CA TRP A 526 7.56 -21.43 -31.48
C TRP A 526 8.07 -22.50 -30.50
N VAL A 527 9.26 -22.34 -29.93
CA VAL A 527 9.77 -23.21 -28.86
C VAL A 527 9.27 -22.69 -27.50
N PRO A 528 8.60 -23.52 -26.68
CA PRO A 528 8.16 -23.13 -25.35
C PRO A 528 9.35 -22.78 -24.44
N ILE A 529 9.30 -21.60 -23.82
CA ILE A 529 10.30 -21.12 -22.87
C ILE A 529 9.80 -21.24 -21.44
N ALA A 530 8.56 -20.79 -21.21
CA ALA A 530 7.98 -20.81 -19.89
C ALA A 530 6.45 -20.79 -19.98
N GLU A 531 5.81 -21.19 -18.89
CA GLU A 531 4.39 -21.01 -18.69
C GLU A 531 4.09 -20.52 -17.27
N THR A 532 2.96 -19.83 -17.13
CA THR A 532 2.36 -19.47 -15.84
C THR A 532 0.85 -19.66 -15.93
N LYS A 533 0.19 -19.75 -14.77
CA LYS A 533 -1.26 -19.97 -14.68
C LYS A 533 -1.89 -18.95 -13.75
N PHE A 534 -3.15 -18.63 -13.98
CA PHE A 534 -3.93 -17.78 -13.08
C PHE A 534 -5.39 -18.24 -13.04
N LEU A 535 -6.09 -17.88 -11.98
CA LEU A 535 -7.48 -18.28 -11.75
C LEU A 535 -8.41 -17.09 -12.03
N ILE A 536 -9.39 -17.32 -12.91
CA ILE A 536 -10.61 -16.51 -12.96
C ILE A 536 -11.67 -17.24 -12.15
N THR A 537 -12.06 -16.64 -11.03
CA THR A 537 -12.94 -17.29 -10.04
C THR A 537 -14.40 -17.10 -10.43
N PRO A 538 -15.22 -18.15 -10.52
CA PRO A 538 -16.67 -17.97 -10.64
C PRO A 538 -17.21 -17.34 -9.35
N LEU A 539 -18.17 -16.43 -9.46
CA LEU A 539 -18.68 -15.65 -8.32
C LEU A 539 -19.84 -16.37 -7.65
N THR A 540 -19.79 -16.53 -6.33
CA THR A 540 -20.93 -17.02 -5.52
C THR A 540 -21.84 -15.89 -5.06
N PHE A 541 -21.40 -14.64 -5.23
CA PHE A 541 -22.12 -13.44 -4.82
C PHE A 541 -22.34 -12.50 -6.00
N SER A 542 -23.49 -11.83 -6.03
CA SER A 542 -23.82 -10.67 -6.86
C SER A 542 -24.36 -9.59 -5.92
N ASN A 543 -23.74 -8.41 -5.91
CA ASN A 543 -24.07 -7.33 -4.99
C ASN A 543 -24.10 -7.78 -3.52
N LYS A 544 -23.12 -8.59 -3.11
CA LYS A 544 -22.99 -9.17 -1.76
C LYS A 544 -24.11 -10.11 -1.32
N GLN A 545 -24.98 -10.53 -2.24
CA GLN A 545 -26.01 -11.54 -2.00
C GLN A 545 -25.71 -12.81 -2.78
N PRO A 546 -26.20 -14.00 -2.35
CA PRO A 546 -26.03 -15.22 -3.13
C PRO A 546 -26.50 -15.03 -4.58
N ILE A 547 -25.64 -15.39 -5.53
CA ILE A 547 -25.88 -15.16 -6.96
C ILE A 547 -27.11 -15.94 -7.45
N LYS A 548 -27.93 -15.31 -8.29
CA LYS A 548 -29.08 -15.97 -8.93
C LYS A 548 -28.66 -16.70 -10.20
N GLN A 549 -29.47 -17.66 -10.64
CA GLN A 549 -29.13 -18.51 -11.78
C GLN A 549 -28.92 -17.73 -13.09
N GLU A 550 -29.76 -16.73 -13.38
CA GLU A 550 -29.63 -15.88 -14.57
C GLU A 550 -28.33 -15.07 -14.56
N GLU A 551 -27.96 -14.51 -13.39
CA GLU A 551 -26.72 -13.77 -13.20
C GLU A 551 -25.49 -14.69 -13.34
N ALA A 552 -25.55 -15.88 -12.75
CA ALA A 552 -24.50 -16.89 -12.85
C ALA A 552 -24.28 -17.30 -14.32
N MET A 553 -25.35 -17.61 -15.06
CA MET A 553 -25.26 -17.94 -16.48
C MET A 553 -24.63 -16.80 -17.28
N LYS A 554 -24.99 -15.54 -17.00
CA LYS A 554 -24.42 -14.38 -17.68
C LYS A 554 -22.93 -14.20 -17.38
N LEU A 555 -22.51 -14.35 -16.13
CA LEU A 555 -21.13 -14.09 -15.70
C LEU A 555 -20.17 -15.25 -15.96
N HIS A 556 -20.66 -16.50 -15.98
CA HIS A 556 -19.80 -17.69 -16.01
C HIS A 556 -19.70 -18.36 -17.39
N SER A 557 -20.46 -17.92 -18.39
CA SER A 557 -20.46 -18.56 -19.72
C SER A 557 -19.26 -18.21 -20.61
N GLY A 558 -18.47 -17.20 -20.24
CA GLY A 558 -17.44 -16.60 -21.09
C GLY A 558 -18.03 -15.58 -22.08
N PRO A 559 -17.22 -15.03 -23.00
CA PRO A 559 -17.66 -13.98 -23.91
C PRO A 559 -18.61 -14.54 -24.97
N ALA A 560 -19.42 -13.66 -25.55
CA ALA A 560 -20.32 -14.01 -26.65
C ALA A 560 -19.54 -14.70 -27.79
N LYS A 561 -20.11 -15.78 -28.34
CA LYS A 561 -19.52 -16.60 -29.43
C LYS A 561 -18.14 -17.21 -29.10
N ASN A 562 -17.71 -17.24 -27.83
CA ASN A 562 -16.39 -17.69 -27.41
C ASN A 562 -15.23 -16.89 -28.05
N ALA A 563 -15.49 -15.64 -28.46
CA ALA A 563 -14.51 -14.79 -29.11
C ALA A 563 -13.99 -13.73 -28.13
N TYR A 564 -12.73 -13.87 -27.72
CA TYR A 564 -12.07 -12.91 -26.84
C TYR A 564 -11.53 -11.69 -27.59
N MET A 565 -11.31 -11.79 -28.90
CA MET A 565 -10.86 -10.70 -29.77
C MET A 565 -11.57 -10.82 -31.12
N GLU A 566 -11.54 -9.74 -31.93
CA GLU A 566 -12.04 -9.78 -33.31
C GLU A 566 -11.23 -10.78 -34.16
N GLN A 567 -9.93 -10.87 -33.91
CA GLN A 567 -9.04 -11.84 -34.54
C GLN A 567 -9.20 -13.23 -33.92
N SER A 568 -9.37 -14.25 -34.77
CA SER A 568 -9.39 -15.67 -34.36
C SER A 568 -8.00 -16.30 -34.43
N PHE A 569 -7.68 -17.13 -33.43
CA PHE A 569 -6.40 -17.83 -33.33
C PHE A 569 -6.53 -19.36 -33.40
N GLN A 570 -7.69 -19.89 -33.82
CA GLN A 570 -7.97 -21.32 -33.85
C GLN A 570 -6.97 -22.13 -34.69
N GLY A 571 -6.39 -21.52 -35.73
CA GLY A 571 -5.35 -22.15 -36.57
C GLY A 571 -4.05 -22.48 -35.81
N LEU A 572 -3.81 -21.86 -34.65
CA LEU A 572 -2.61 -22.10 -33.83
C LEU A 572 -2.78 -23.28 -32.86
N ASN A 573 -4.00 -23.76 -32.62
CA ASN A 573 -4.25 -24.86 -31.70
C ASN A 573 -3.47 -26.15 -32.07
N PRO A 574 -3.47 -26.61 -33.34
CA PRO A 574 -2.65 -27.77 -33.73
C PRO A 574 -1.15 -27.50 -33.64
N VAL A 575 -0.71 -26.29 -33.99
CA VAL A 575 0.71 -25.88 -34.00
C VAL A 575 1.30 -25.89 -32.59
N LEU A 576 0.54 -25.43 -31.60
CA LEU A 576 0.96 -25.33 -30.20
C LEU A 576 0.63 -26.58 -29.37
N ASN A 577 0.08 -27.61 -30.01
CA ASN A 577 -0.43 -28.84 -29.38
C ASN A 577 -1.41 -28.53 -28.22
N ILE A 578 -2.42 -27.71 -28.52
CA ILE A 578 -3.48 -27.28 -27.60
C ILE A 578 -4.84 -27.76 -28.16
N PRO A 579 -5.18 -29.06 -28.03
CA PRO A 579 -6.44 -29.58 -28.55
C PRO A 579 -7.64 -29.08 -27.73
N ILE A 580 -8.70 -28.63 -28.40
CA ILE A 580 -9.96 -28.28 -27.74
C ILE A 580 -10.73 -29.56 -27.47
N ASN A 581 -11.00 -29.86 -26.20
CA ASN A 581 -11.79 -31.03 -25.81
C ASN A 581 -13.27 -30.64 -25.70
N ALA A 582 -14.13 -31.22 -26.56
CA ALA A 582 -15.56 -30.98 -26.56
C ALA A 582 -16.22 -31.28 -25.20
N GLN A 583 -15.76 -32.31 -24.48
CA GLN A 583 -16.28 -32.65 -23.15
C GLN A 583 -16.00 -31.55 -22.12
N GLN A 584 -14.83 -30.91 -22.19
CA GLN A 584 -14.47 -29.80 -21.30
C GLN A 584 -15.32 -28.56 -21.60
N VAL A 585 -15.59 -28.28 -22.87
CA VAL A 585 -16.47 -27.18 -23.29
C VAL A 585 -17.91 -27.41 -22.79
N ASP A 586 -18.44 -28.62 -22.93
CA ASP A 586 -19.80 -28.93 -22.46
C ASP A 586 -19.90 -28.98 -20.94
N GLN A 587 -18.83 -29.39 -20.25
CA GLN A 587 -18.77 -29.28 -18.80
C GLN A 587 -18.73 -27.80 -18.36
N ALA A 588 -17.98 -26.94 -19.05
CA ALA A 588 -17.93 -25.51 -18.75
C ALA A 588 -19.31 -24.84 -18.91
N LYS A 589 -20.06 -25.19 -19.96
CA LYS A 589 -21.46 -24.73 -20.14
C LYS A 589 -22.37 -25.17 -19.00
N ARG A 590 -22.26 -26.43 -18.56
CA ARG A 590 -23.01 -26.93 -17.40
C ARG A 590 -22.64 -26.22 -16.11
N ASN A 591 -21.35 -25.98 -15.89
CA ASN A 591 -20.86 -25.26 -14.72
C ASN A 591 -21.34 -23.80 -14.67
N ALA A 592 -21.52 -23.16 -15.83
CA ALA A 592 -21.97 -21.77 -15.89
C ALA A 592 -23.37 -21.54 -15.29
N ALA A 593 -24.22 -22.56 -15.28
CA ALA A 593 -25.58 -22.49 -14.72
C ALA A 593 -25.67 -22.89 -13.23
N LEU A 594 -24.55 -23.29 -12.60
CA LEU A 594 -24.54 -23.70 -11.20
C LEU A 594 -24.80 -22.51 -10.27
N THR A 595 -25.53 -22.77 -9.20
CA THR A 595 -25.75 -21.87 -8.06
C THR A 595 -25.70 -22.67 -6.75
N GLY A 596 -25.72 -21.99 -5.60
CA GLY A 596 -25.74 -22.64 -4.28
C GLY A 596 -24.55 -23.58 -4.05
N SER A 597 -24.79 -24.69 -3.35
CA SER A 597 -23.73 -25.65 -2.96
C SER A 597 -22.97 -26.25 -4.15
N PRO A 598 -23.61 -26.60 -5.29
CA PRO A 598 -22.88 -27.02 -6.48
C PRO A 598 -21.87 -25.97 -6.99
N LEU A 599 -22.23 -24.69 -6.99
CA LEU A 599 -21.33 -23.61 -7.40
C LEU A 599 -20.19 -23.42 -6.40
N GLU A 600 -20.48 -23.47 -5.11
CA GLU A 600 -19.46 -23.39 -4.05
C GLU A 600 -18.44 -24.52 -4.19
N ASN A 601 -18.88 -25.75 -4.47
CA ASN A 601 -17.99 -26.88 -4.70
C ASN A 601 -17.10 -26.70 -5.93
N TRP A 602 -17.63 -26.10 -7.01
CA TRP A 602 -16.84 -25.77 -8.20
C TRP A 602 -15.77 -24.72 -7.89
N VAL A 603 -16.14 -23.63 -7.22
CA VAL A 603 -15.21 -22.60 -6.74
C VAL A 603 -14.13 -23.22 -5.86
N ASP A 604 -14.53 -24.01 -4.87
CA ASP A 604 -13.62 -24.63 -3.90
C ASP A 604 -12.65 -25.64 -4.52
N THR A 605 -13.07 -26.31 -5.60
CA THR A 605 -12.21 -27.20 -6.40
C THR A 605 -11.19 -26.41 -7.19
N LEU A 606 -11.61 -25.32 -7.86
CA LEU A 606 -10.71 -24.44 -8.58
C LEU A 606 -9.71 -23.75 -7.64
N THR A 607 -10.19 -23.19 -6.54
CA THR A 607 -9.35 -22.57 -5.50
C THR A 607 -8.34 -23.59 -4.97
N GLY A 608 -8.77 -24.80 -4.59
CA GLY A 608 -7.86 -25.85 -4.11
C GLY A 608 -6.84 -26.34 -5.14
N SER A 609 -7.06 -26.08 -6.44
CA SER A 609 -6.10 -26.41 -7.50
C SER A 609 -4.90 -25.46 -7.51
N VAL A 610 -5.10 -24.19 -7.19
CA VAL A 610 -4.07 -23.11 -7.24
C VAL A 610 -3.68 -22.55 -5.87
N TRP A 611 -4.43 -22.86 -4.81
CA TRP A 611 -4.16 -22.46 -3.43
C TRP A 611 -4.09 -23.69 -2.51
N SER A 612 -3.40 -23.53 -1.39
CA SER A 612 -3.33 -24.55 -0.33
C SER A 612 -3.58 -23.90 1.03
N ALA A 613 -4.42 -24.52 1.85
CA ALA A 613 -4.44 -24.21 3.28
C ALA A 613 -3.16 -24.79 3.90
N VAL A 614 -2.28 -23.90 4.33
CA VAL A 614 -0.99 -24.28 4.94
C VAL A 614 -1.20 -24.67 6.38
N ASP A 615 -2.04 -23.93 7.11
CA ASP A 615 -2.35 -24.23 8.50
C ASP A 615 -3.66 -23.57 8.97
N VAL A 616 -4.20 -24.05 10.09
CA VAL A 616 -5.36 -23.47 10.78
C VAL A 616 -5.06 -23.43 12.27
N CYS A 617 -5.48 -22.36 12.94
CA CYS A 617 -5.37 -22.23 14.39
C CYS A 617 -6.70 -21.75 14.99
N ALA A 618 -6.87 -21.98 16.30
CA ALA A 618 -8.01 -21.47 17.07
C ALA A 618 -7.63 -20.20 17.84
N ALA A 619 -8.45 -19.15 17.74
CA ALA A 619 -8.23 -17.89 18.46
C ALA A 619 -8.62 -18.00 19.96
N GLY A 620 -9.43 -18.98 20.31
CA GLY A 620 -9.89 -19.28 21.67
C GLY A 620 -9.90 -20.79 21.95
N PRO A 621 -10.64 -21.26 22.95
CA PRO A 621 -10.79 -22.70 23.23
C PRO A 621 -11.31 -23.46 22.02
N THR A 622 -10.78 -24.67 21.79
CA THR A 622 -11.18 -25.54 20.66
C THR A 622 -11.33 -26.99 21.10
N SER A 623 -12.25 -27.70 20.46
CA SER A 623 -12.51 -29.13 20.69
C SER A 623 -11.74 -30.04 19.71
N CYS A 624 -11.05 -29.46 18.73
CA CYS A 624 -10.21 -30.18 17.79
C CYS A 624 -8.81 -30.41 18.40
N PRO A 625 -8.40 -31.65 18.74
CA PRO A 625 -7.22 -31.92 19.55
C PRO A 625 -5.89 -31.62 18.85
N VAL A 626 -5.90 -31.53 17.52
CA VAL A 626 -4.71 -31.23 16.69
C VAL A 626 -4.57 -29.74 16.35
N MET A 627 -5.51 -28.90 16.80
CA MET A 627 -5.54 -27.47 16.48
C MET A 627 -4.71 -26.67 17.49
N GLN A 628 -3.72 -25.92 17.00
CA GLN A 628 -2.91 -25.04 17.85
C GLN A 628 -3.66 -23.73 18.17
N GLY A 629 -3.37 -23.13 19.33
CA GLY A 629 -3.82 -21.77 19.65
C GLY A 629 -3.08 -20.73 18.80
N CYS A 630 -3.82 -19.80 18.18
CA CYS A 630 -3.26 -18.82 17.24
C CYS A 630 -2.10 -17.99 17.80
N GLY A 631 -2.19 -17.56 19.07
CA GLY A 631 -1.14 -16.79 19.74
C GLY A 631 0.18 -17.54 19.98
N GLN A 632 0.20 -18.87 19.82
CA GLN A 632 1.40 -19.71 19.94
C GLN A 632 2.04 -20.02 18.59
N THR A 633 1.39 -19.67 17.47
CA THR A 633 1.93 -19.86 16.13
C THR A 633 2.94 -18.75 15.78
N VAL A 634 3.68 -18.93 14.69
CA VAL A 634 4.63 -17.92 14.16
C VAL A 634 4.09 -17.17 12.94
N TRP A 635 2.88 -17.52 12.49
CA TRP A 635 2.29 -17.01 11.25
C TRP A 635 0.99 -16.24 11.49
N SER A 636 0.25 -16.54 12.57
CA SER A 636 -1.04 -15.92 12.85
C SER A 636 -0.91 -14.41 13.04
N SER A 637 -1.94 -13.66 12.64
CA SER A 637 -2.05 -12.24 12.96
C SER A 637 -2.13 -11.98 14.47
N LEU A 638 -2.49 -12.99 15.27
CA LEU A 638 -2.56 -12.96 16.73
C LEU A 638 -1.25 -13.39 17.42
N SER A 639 -0.24 -13.80 16.64
CA SER A 639 1.08 -14.12 17.19
C SER A 639 1.80 -12.84 17.67
N PRO A 640 2.73 -12.93 18.64
CA PRO A 640 3.46 -11.76 19.14
C PRO A 640 4.19 -11.00 18.03
N ASP A 641 4.07 -9.67 18.02
CA ASP A 641 4.76 -8.80 17.05
C ASP A 641 5.48 -7.61 17.73
N PRO A 642 6.56 -7.88 18.51
CA PRO A 642 7.14 -6.87 19.41
C PRO A 642 7.70 -5.62 18.70
N LYS A 643 7.95 -5.71 17.38
CA LYS A 643 8.42 -4.58 16.58
C LYS A 643 7.32 -3.54 16.32
N SER A 644 6.05 -3.96 16.25
CA SER A 644 4.90 -3.04 16.13
C SER A 644 4.17 -2.82 17.46
N ASP A 645 4.38 -3.68 18.46
CA ASP A 645 3.71 -3.55 19.75
C ASP A 645 4.16 -2.30 20.51
N LEU A 646 3.17 -1.56 21.00
CA LEU A 646 3.32 -0.32 21.77
C LEU A 646 3.13 -0.61 23.27
N GLY A 647 4.24 -0.64 24.00
CA GLY A 647 4.29 -0.91 25.44
C GLY A 647 4.25 0.34 26.31
N LEU A 648 4.54 0.18 27.60
CA LEU A 648 4.64 1.29 28.54
C LEU A 648 5.82 2.21 28.20
N VAL A 649 5.70 3.47 28.59
CA VAL A 649 6.80 4.44 28.50
C VAL A 649 7.89 4.04 29.50
N LYS A 650 9.12 3.85 29.00
CA LYS A 650 10.29 3.49 29.81
C LYS A 650 10.79 4.70 30.63
N ALA A 651 11.69 4.45 31.58
CA ALA A 651 12.27 5.51 32.43
C ALA A 651 12.98 6.64 31.64
N ASN A 652 13.54 6.32 30.46
CA ASN A 652 14.14 7.30 29.56
C ASN A 652 13.11 8.05 28.69
N GLY A 653 11.81 7.91 28.94
CA GLY A 653 10.75 8.57 28.19
C GLY A 653 10.43 7.99 26.82
N ARG A 654 11.07 6.87 26.41
CA ARG A 654 10.92 6.23 25.09
C ARG A 654 10.05 4.98 25.17
N VAL A 655 9.55 4.52 24.02
CA VAL A 655 8.83 3.23 23.87
C VAL A 655 9.67 2.20 23.10
N ARG A 656 10.47 2.63 22.11
CA ARG A 656 11.50 1.80 21.47
C ARG A 656 12.59 1.44 22.45
#